data_AF-A0AAV3RU95-F1
#
_entry.id   AF-A0AAV3RU95-F1
#
_cell.length_a   1.000
_cell.length_b   1.000
_cell.length_c   1.000
_cell.angle_alpha   90.00
_cell.angle_beta   90.00
_cell.angle_gamma   90.00
#
_symmetry.space_group_name_H-M   'P 1'
#
loop_
_entity.id
_entity.type
_entity.pdbx_description
1 polymer ?
#
loop_
_entity_poly.entity_id
_entity_poly.type
_entity_poly.pdbx_seq_one_letter_code
_entity_poly.pdbx_strand_id
1 'polypeptide(L)'
;MHCDEALQKRDHGIYTVKVQGQIHHYLDDLIPQDGCKRLSGIQFYFYDPEHQETNRLSALPRLNALIVEDLVVLMNSNPYSVFLKEASALEEIDNYHIVIRSDPGLDQRTYNRPTSSEVAGIWTENVNGEIDPSDIRDIRVYTRSGSSHRVQYYYACYDPLQYVLMFPNGEPGWHGNIPRAGCRTKRKNTKKDISAYNSFEEIIEAEKQGASTSNHYELLTDDFSNSGRVSKLKRNTVSCREYYVYKLQQRENDRSYLLRFGRLLQQYVVDNYIKIESMRLAFYTHQKYQKQLRREYYQGIMDSVVSGVQLGSKVGRRLYLPASFIGGPRDLRHRYLDSMALVQEYGKPDIFLTITCNPNWIEIKRCLKPGEEAHNRPDLLCRVFKAKLTILNEKIMSGELFGKVAAVVHVVEFQKRGLPHAHFLIILKPAYKYLSAEAYDRIVCAELPDKIEDPYLYSLVVKHMMHGPCGSLNSNNVCMVNGKCKNHYPKEFAECTTHGKGTYPAYRRRNNGRTAKVRGHILDNRWVIPYNLALLAEFNCHINIELCCDIKAVKYLYKYIHKGHHKVLFKVGSDSEVSTVNEIADFQNARWVSPVEATWRILGFPLYGMCPAVIQIQVHMPNFHCIQFEDDTDLEDLLHNEGLQRTMLTEFFTTNDVDSEAKRLNLLYKQFLMYYVWDSQIRTWTRRKKGKVIGRLCTVNPVEGERYYLRLLLNNVHAPTSYDFLLLVDGVQCETFQMAAYLRGLLQQDGDIDKTMEEASV
;
A
#
# COMPACT_ATOMS: atom_id res chain seq x y z
N MET A 1 -9.70 17.18 2.11
CA MET A 1 -8.89 16.79 0.94
C MET A 1 -8.52 18.07 0.21
N HIS A 2 -7.23 18.33 -0.07
CA HIS A 2 -6.84 19.54 -0.80
C HIS A 2 -6.36 19.15 -2.20
N CYS A 3 -6.98 19.73 -3.21
CA CYS A 3 -6.62 19.50 -4.60
C CYS A 3 -5.76 20.66 -5.08
N ASP A 4 -4.60 20.35 -5.66
CA ASP A 4 -3.65 21.37 -6.11
C ASP A 4 -4.10 21.95 -7.46
N GLU A 5 -4.61 23.18 -7.44
CA GLU A 5 -5.17 23.86 -8.61
C GLU A 5 -4.17 24.02 -9.78
N ALA A 6 -2.86 24.08 -9.49
CA ALA A 6 -1.83 24.15 -10.53
C ALA A 6 -1.65 22.81 -11.27
N LEU A 7 -2.05 21.69 -10.65
CA LEU A 7 -2.08 20.34 -11.23
C LEU A 7 -3.40 19.99 -11.93
N GLN A 8 -4.43 20.82 -11.80
CA GLN A 8 -5.79 20.53 -12.28
C GLN A 8 -6.11 21.05 -13.68
N LYS A 9 -5.19 21.79 -14.32
CA LYS A 9 -5.45 22.33 -15.66
C LYS A 9 -5.72 21.19 -16.66
N ARG A 10 -6.77 21.36 -17.48
CA ARG A 10 -7.38 20.34 -18.36
C ARG A 10 -6.42 19.80 -19.42
N ASP A 11 -5.33 20.51 -19.64
CA ASP A 11 -4.29 20.28 -20.62
C ASP A 11 -3.14 19.37 -20.13
N HIS A 12 -2.96 19.10 -18.83
CA HIS A 12 -1.72 18.47 -18.32
C HIS A 12 -1.92 17.33 -17.29
N GLY A 13 -2.03 16.07 -17.77
CA GLY A 13 -1.64 14.87 -17.00
C GLY A 13 -2.69 14.24 -16.06
N ILE A 14 -2.26 13.25 -15.25
CA ILE A 14 -3.10 12.51 -14.29
C ILE A 14 -3.32 13.36 -13.04
N TYR A 15 -4.58 13.52 -12.64
CA TYR A 15 -4.99 14.24 -11.44
C TYR A 15 -4.30 13.68 -10.19
N THR A 16 -3.88 14.53 -9.25
CA THR A 16 -3.24 14.08 -8.01
C THR A 16 -3.76 14.88 -6.83
N VAL A 17 -3.99 14.19 -5.71
CA VAL A 17 -4.65 14.75 -4.54
C VAL A 17 -3.68 14.81 -3.37
N LYS A 18 -3.66 15.92 -2.64
CA LYS A 18 -3.01 16.02 -1.34
C LYS A 18 -4.01 15.68 -0.26
N VAL A 19 -3.71 14.65 0.52
CA VAL A 19 -4.53 14.20 1.65
C VAL A 19 -3.76 14.41 2.94
N GLN A 20 -4.44 14.99 3.93
CA GLN A 20 -3.92 15.22 5.27
C GLN A 20 -5.00 14.80 6.27
N GLY A 21 -4.64 13.94 7.24
CA GLY A 21 -5.58 13.42 8.24
C GLY A 21 -6.62 12.44 7.68
N GLN A 22 -7.69 12.23 8.46
CA GLN A 22 -8.84 11.40 8.08
C GLN A 22 -9.82 12.20 7.23
N ILE A 23 -10.41 11.56 6.22
CA ILE A 23 -11.48 12.17 5.43
C ILE A 23 -12.81 11.99 6.16
N HIS A 24 -13.55 13.08 6.24
CA HIS A 24 -14.93 13.15 6.68
C HIS A 24 -15.62 14.21 5.81
N HIS A 25 -16.94 14.13 5.72
CA HIS A 25 -17.73 15.20 5.15
C HIS A 25 -18.57 15.86 6.24
N TYR A 26 -18.84 17.14 6.08
CA TYR A 26 -19.65 17.92 6.99
C TYR A 26 -20.99 18.23 6.33
N LEU A 27 -22.05 18.13 7.13
CA LEU A 27 -23.33 18.72 6.80
C LEU A 27 -23.44 20.02 7.60
N ASP A 28 -23.70 21.10 6.86
CA ASP A 28 -23.96 22.42 7.40
C ASP A 28 -25.35 22.46 8.08
N ASP A 29 -25.58 23.48 8.92
CA ASP A 29 -26.91 23.79 9.45
C ASP A 29 -27.92 24.03 8.30
N LEU A 30 -29.21 23.76 8.54
CA LEU A 30 -30.26 23.86 7.51
C LEU A 30 -30.40 25.29 6.98
N ILE A 31 -30.22 26.28 7.85
CA ILE A 31 -30.35 27.71 7.52
C ILE A 31 -28.97 28.38 7.68
N PRO A 32 -28.57 29.29 6.77
CA PRO A 32 -27.33 30.04 6.91
C PRO A 32 -27.30 30.90 8.19
N GLN A 33 -26.12 31.05 8.78
CA GLN A 33 -25.91 31.99 9.89
C GLN A 33 -25.98 33.46 9.40
N ASP A 34 -26.46 34.35 10.26
CA ASP A 34 -26.63 35.77 9.95
C ASP A 34 -25.34 36.40 9.40
N GLY A 35 -25.42 36.98 8.19
CA GLY A 35 -24.31 37.62 7.49
C GLY A 35 -23.54 36.72 6.49
N CYS A 36 -23.83 35.43 6.40
CA CYS A 36 -23.21 34.54 5.40
C CYS A 36 -23.87 34.70 4.02
N LYS A 37 -23.13 35.21 3.02
CA LYS A 37 -23.64 35.48 1.66
C LYS A 37 -23.54 34.30 0.68
N ARG A 38 -22.97 33.14 1.08
CA ARG A 38 -22.70 32.02 0.15
C ARG A 38 -23.33 30.73 0.66
N LEU A 39 -24.39 30.29 -0.01
CA LEU A 39 -25.08 29.02 0.27
C LEU A 39 -24.23 27.82 -0.14
N SER A 40 -24.30 26.73 0.64
CA SER A 40 -23.65 25.43 0.32
C SER A 40 -24.53 24.22 0.64
N GLY A 41 -24.36 23.16 -0.14
CA GLY A 41 -24.90 21.83 0.16
C GLY A 41 -26.42 21.79 0.33
N ILE A 42 -26.86 21.38 1.53
CA ILE A 42 -28.27 21.20 1.90
C ILE A 42 -29.03 22.54 2.00
N GLN A 43 -28.34 23.66 2.24
CA GLN A 43 -28.96 24.98 2.40
C GLN A 43 -29.72 25.43 1.16
N PHE A 44 -29.33 24.95 -0.04
CA PHE A 44 -30.05 25.21 -1.28
C PHE A 44 -31.48 24.65 -1.29
N TYR A 45 -31.86 23.77 -0.36
CA TYR A 45 -33.23 23.26 -0.25
C TYR A 45 -34.09 24.12 0.69
N PHE A 46 -33.49 24.78 1.68
CA PHE A 46 -34.21 25.49 2.75
C PHE A 46 -34.15 27.02 2.62
N TYR A 47 -33.10 27.56 1.99
CA TYR A 47 -32.96 29.00 1.77
C TYR A 47 -33.57 29.41 0.43
N ASP A 48 -34.60 30.26 0.47
CA ASP A 48 -35.31 30.80 -0.71
C ASP A 48 -35.69 29.70 -1.72
N PRO A 49 -36.62 28.80 -1.34
CA PRO A 49 -36.98 27.64 -2.15
C PRO A 49 -37.62 27.99 -3.50
N GLU A 50 -38.15 29.21 -3.66
CA GLU A 50 -38.74 29.69 -4.91
C GLU A 50 -37.69 30.04 -5.98
N HIS A 51 -36.46 30.39 -5.58
CA HIS A 51 -35.38 30.80 -6.49
C HIS A 51 -34.15 29.87 -6.48
N GLN A 52 -34.31 28.59 -6.11
CA GLN A 52 -33.19 27.64 -5.98
C GLN A 52 -32.30 27.55 -7.23
N GLU A 53 -32.88 27.56 -8.43
CA GLU A 53 -32.13 27.47 -9.68
C GLU A 53 -31.30 28.73 -9.94
N THR A 54 -31.91 29.91 -9.77
CA THR A 54 -31.24 31.22 -9.86
C THR A 54 -30.13 31.34 -8.81
N ASN A 55 -30.36 30.85 -7.59
CA ASN A 55 -29.40 30.84 -6.49
C ASN A 55 -28.22 29.89 -6.79
N ARG A 56 -28.46 28.75 -7.43
CA ARG A 56 -27.40 27.81 -7.88
C ARG A 56 -26.58 28.37 -9.04
N LEU A 57 -27.23 28.97 -10.04
CA LEU A 57 -26.57 29.56 -11.21
C LEU A 57 -25.74 30.80 -10.85
N SER A 58 -26.25 31.65 -9.95
CA SER A 58 -25.52 32.81 -9.44
C SER A 58 -24.30 32.42 -8.59
N ALA A 59 -24.40 31.35 -7.80
CA ALA A 59 -23.28 30.84 -7.00
C ALA A 59 -22.15 30.23 -7.84
N LEU A 60 -22.45 29.75 -9.06
CA LEU A 60 -21.51 29.04 -9.94
C LEU A 60 -21.65 29.48 -11.41
N PRO A 61 -21.06 30.62 -11.81
CA PRO A 61 -21.27 31.24 -13.14
C PRO A 61 -20.75 30.45 -14.35
N ARG A 62 -20.12 29.28 -14.13
CA ARG A 62 -19.66 28.36 -15.19
C ARG A 62 -20.66 27.24 -15.49
N LEU A 63 -21.78 27.15 -14.77
CA LEU A 63 -22.80 26.14 -15.00
C LEU A 63 -23.67 26.48 -16.22
N ASN A 64 -24.07 25.45 -16.95
CA ASN A 64 -25.04 25.57 -18.03
C ASN A 64 -26.45 25.35 -17.46
N ALA A 65 -27.36 26.30 -17.67
CA ALA A 65 -28.72 26.25 -17.14
C ALA A 65 -29.48 24.98 -17.54
N LEU A 66 -29.38 24.54 -18.80
CA LEU A 66 -30.06 23.33 -19.28
C LEU A 66 -29.56 22.07 -18.57
N ILE A 67 -28.25 22.00 -18.28
CA ILE A 67 -27.68 20.86 -17.54
C ILE A 67 -28.19 20.87 -16.09
N VAL A 68 -28.35 22.05 -15.47
CA VAL A 68 -28.88 22.16 -14.11
C VAL A 68 -30.34 21.70 -14.08
N GLU A 69 -31.15 22.11 -15.05
CA GLU A 69 -32.55 21.67 -15.19
C GLU A 69 -32.66 20.15 -15.34
N ASP A 70 -31.89 19.54 -16.25
CA ASP A 70 -31.83 18.09 -16.43
C ASP A 70 -31.45 17.37 -15.13
N LEU A 71 -30.49 17.92 -14.37
CA LEU A 71 -30.07 17.36 -13.09
C LEU A 71 -31.16 17.51 -12.02
N VAL A 72 -31.90 18.61 -11.97
CA VAL A 72 -33.03 18.79 -11.03
C VAL A 72 -34.11 17.74 -11.32
N VAL A 73 -34.43 17.52 -12.59
CA VAL A 73 -35.38 16.48 -13.01
C VAL A 73 -34.89 15.09 -12.63
N LEU A 74 -33.61 14.78 -12.88
CA LEU A 74 -32.99 13.50 -12.49
C LEU A 74 -33.07 13.26 -10.98
N MET A 75 -32.93 14.33 -10.19
CA MET A 75 -32.93 14.26 -8.72
C MET A 75 -34.33 14.14 -8.12
N ASN A 76 -35.42 14.29 -8.89
CA ASN A 76 -36.79 14.13 -8.38
C ASN A 76 -37.10 12.71 -7.87
N SER A 77 -36.37 11.69 -8.34
CA SER A 77 -36.49 10.33 -7.82
C SER A 77 -35.48 9.99 -6.72
N ASN A 78 -34.61 10.94 -6.35
CA ASN A 78 -33.63 10.74 -5.29
C ASN A 78 -34.31 10.87 -3.92
N PRO A 79 -34.27 9.85 -3.07
CA PRO A 79 -35.02 9.86 -1.81
C PRO A 79 -34.53 10.95 -0.84
N TYR A 80 -33.23 11.29 -0.84
CA TYR A 80 -32.71 12.41 -0.05
C TYR A 80 -33.23 13.74 -0.60
N SER A 81 -33.21 13.93 -1.93
CA SER A 81 -33.73 15.19 -2.52
C SER A 81 -35.24 15.34 -2.31
N VAL A 82 -36.01 14.27 -2.41
CA VAL A 82 -37.46 14.27 -2.16
C VAL A 82 -37.72 14.66 -0.71
N PHE A 83 -37.09 13.96 0.22
CA PHE A 83 -37.19 14.23 1.64
C PHE A 83 -36.87 15.69 1.98
N LEU A 84 -35.74 16.23 1.46
CA LEU A 84 -35.32 17.60 1.75
C LEU A 84 -36.29 18.65 1.18
N LYS A 85 -36.86 18.40 0.00
CA LYS A 85 -37.90 19.26 -0.57
C LYS A 85 -39.18 19.22 0.26
N GLU A 86 -39.61 18.04 0.71
CA GLU A 86 -40.77 17.89 1.60
C GLU A 86 -40.54 18.59 2.94
N ALA A 87 -39.36 18.41 3.54
CA ALA A 87 -38.99 19.04 4.81
C ALA A 87 -38.93 20.57 4.70
N SER A 88 -38.53 21.11 3.54
CA SER A 88 -38.49 22.57 3.32
C SER A 88 -39.85 23.25 3.34
N ALA A 89 -40.94 22.49 3.17
CA ALA A 89 -42.31 22.99 3.17
C ALA A 89 -42.93 23.02 4.58
N LEU A 90 -42.23 22.56 5.61
CA LEU A 90 -42.73 22.57 6.99
C LEU A 90 -42.70 23.97 7.60
N GLU A 91 -43.81 24.35 8.23
CA GLU A 91 -43.88 25.53 9.10
C GLU A 91 -43.11 25.26 10.41
N GLU A 92 -42.51 26.30 10.99
CA GLU A 92 -41.77 26.22 12.25
C GLU A 92 -40.59 25.22 12.26
N ILE A 93 -39.79 25.19 11.19
CA ILE A 93 -38.63 24.29 11.05
C ILE A 93 -37.68 24.32 12.25
N ASP A 94 -37.61 25.45 12.99
CA ASP A 94 -36.80 25.62 14.20
C ASP A 94 -37.13 24.63 15.33
N ASN A 95 -38.33 24.04 15.33
CA ASN A 95 -38.78 23.04 16.32
C ASN A 95 -38.44 21.58 15.92
N TYR A 96 -37.81 21.39 14.76
CA TYR A 96 -37.55 20.07 14.18
C TYR A 96 -36.05 19.83 13.98
N HIS A 97 -35.69 18.55 13.99
CA HIS A 97 -34.40 18.10 13.45
C HIS A 97 -34.61 16.98 12.44
N ILE A 98 -33.72 16.95 11.45
CA ILE A 98 -33.69 15.93 10.41
C ILE A 98 -32.81 14.78 10.87
N VAL A 99 -33.33 13.56 10.81
CA VAL A 99 -32.57 12.34 11.05
C VAL A 99 -32.29 11.66 9.71
N ILE A 100 -31.03 11.61 9.30
CA ILE A 100 -30.58 10.85 8.13
C ILE A 100 -30.07 9.49 8.61
N ARG A 101 -30.67 8.41 8.09
CA ARG A 101 -30.28 7.06 8.48
C ARG A 101 -28.90 6.70 7.97
N SER A 102 -28.07 6.15 8.84
CA SER A 102 -26.74 5.68 8.48
C SER A 102 -26.75 4.32 7.81
N ASP A 103 -27.77 3.50 8.07
CA ASP A 103 -28.02 2.21 7.41
C ASP A 103 -29.52 2.09 7.10
N PRO A 104 -29.94 2.27 5.84
CA PRO A 104 -31.37 2.21 5.47
C PRO A 104 -31.91 0.77 5.45
N GLY A 105 -31.10 -0.26 5.77
CA GLY A 105 -31.56 -1.65 5.87
C GLY A 105 -31.88 -2.33 4.53
N LEU A 106 -31.50 -1.70 3.41
CA LEU A 106 -31.79 -2.18 2.06
C LEU A 106 -30.88 -3.35 1.67
N ASP A 107 -31.47 -4.42 1.13
CA ASP A 107 -30.71 -5.53 0.56
C ASP A 107 -30.04 -5.08 -0.74
N GLN A 108 -28.76 -4.72 -0.66
CA GLN A 108 -27.99 -4.28 -1.83
C GLN A 108 -27.81 -5.36 -2.92
N ARG A 109 -28.28 -6.60 -2.70
CA ARG A 109 -28.31 -7.67 -3.71
C ARG A 109 -29.56 -7.63 -4.58
N THR A 110 -30.63 -6.96 -4.14
CA THR A 110 -31.86 -6.78 -4.93
C THR A 110 -31.83 -5.42 -5.61
N TYR A 111 -32.44 -5.30 -6.79
CA TYR A 111 -32.51 -4.05 -7.56
C TYR A 111 -33.57 -3.07 -6.99
N ASN A 112 -33.83 -3.11 -5.69
CA ASN A 112 -34.85 -2.27 -5.07
C ASN A 112 -34.28 -0.85 -4.89
N ARG A 113 -35.07 0.16 -5.29
CA ARG A 113 -34.69 1.57 -5.08
C ARG A 113 -35.08 1.99 -3.65
N PRO A 114 -34.23 2.77 -2.96
CA PRO A 114 -34.58 3.36 -1.67
C PRO A 114 -35.78 4.31 -1.80
N THR A 115 -36.60 4.35 -0.75
CA THR A 115 -37.68 5.32 -0.57
C THR A 115 -37.28 6.42 0.43
N SER A 116 -37.96 7.57 0.38
CA SER A 116 -37.71 8.73 1.27
C SER A 116 -37.71 8.33 2.76
N SER A 117 -38.73 7.56 3.18
CA SER A 117 -38.89 7.09 4.57
C SER A 117 -37.88 6.02 5.01
N GLU A 118 -37.17 5.39 4.07
CA GLU A 118 -36.11 4.42 4.39
C GLU A 118 -34.77 5.11 4.68
N VAL A 119 -34.53 6.30 4.12
CA VAL A 119 -33.23 6.99 4.20
C VAL A 119 -33.21 8.18 5.15
N ALA A 120 -34.35 8.81 5.45
CA ALA A 120 -34.43 9.96 6.34
C ALA A 120 -35.82 10.13 7.01
N GLY A 121 -35.88 10.87 8.11
CA GLY A 121 -37.09 11.20 8.87
C GLY A 121 -37.01 12.55 9.60
N ILE A 122 -38.16 13.11 9.99
CA ILE A 122 -38.29 14.39 10.69
C ILE A 122 -38.78 14.11 12.12
N TRP A 123 -38.15 14.74 13.13
CA TRP A 123 -38.47 14.49 14.53
C TRP A 123 -38.64 15.81 15.30
N THR A 124 -39.60 15.83 16.24
CA THR A 124 -39.91 16.96 17.14
C THR A 124 -39.14 16.84 18.45
N GLU A 125 -38.65 17.93 19.02
CA GLU A 125 -38.08 17.89 20.38
C GLU A 125 -39.14 17.45 21.41
N ASN A 126 -38.92 16.30 22.07
CA ASN A 126 -39.66 15.93 23.27
C ASN A 126 -38.84 16.32 24.51
N VAL A 127 -39.52 16.88 25.51
CA VAL A 127 -39.00 17.65 26.66
C VAL A 127 -38.16 16.84 27.68
N ASN A 128 -37.92 15.54 27.46
CA ASN A 128 -37.13 14.72 28.37
C ASN A 128 -35.87 14.21 27.66
N GLY A 129 -34.75 14.91 27.86
CA GLY A 129 -33.45 14.67 27.24
C GLY A 129 -32.73 13.37 27.65
N GLU A 130 -33.42 12.24 27.65
CA GLU A 130 -32.78 10.92 27.70
C GLU A 130 -32.52 10.44 26.27
N ILE A 131 -31.24 10.41 25.88
CA ILE A 131 -30.77 9.88 24.61
C ILE A 131 -30.86 8.36 24.68
N ASP A 132 -31.71 7.73 23.87
CA ASP A 132 -31.78 6.28 23.73
C ASP A 132 -30.44 5.79 23.15
N PRO A 133 -29.77 4.75 23.72
CA PRO A 133 -28.57 4.16 23.14
C PRO A 133 -28.70 3.72 21.66
N SER A 134 -29.92 3.54 21.14
CA SER A 134 -30.20 3.30 19.71
C SER A 134 -29.95 4.54 18.82
N ASP A 135 -30.00 5.76 19.39
CA ASP A 135 -29.92 7.07 18.72
C ASP A 135 -28.53 7.44 18.17
N ILE A 136 -27.46 6.77 18.60
CA ILE A 136 -26.08 7.13 18.26
C ILE A 136 -25.73 6.74 16.81
N ARG A 137 -26.59 5.97 16.13
CA ARG A 137 -26.29 5.41 14.82
C ARG A 137 -26.60 6.33 13.66
N ASP A 138 -27.57 7.23 13.77
CA ASP A 138 -28.03 8.08 12.67
C ASP A 138 -27.53 9.53 12.78
N ILE A 139 -27.57 10.27 11.68
CA ILE A 139 -27.07 11.66 11.62
C ILE A 139 -28.25 12.60 11.89
N ARG A 140 -28.16 13.41 12.94
CA ARG A 140 -29.14 14.46 13.23
C ARG A 140 -28.63 15.79 12.67
N VAL A 141 -29.48 16.54 11.97
CA VAL A 141 -29.18 17.87 11.45
C VAL A 141 -30.21 18.83 12.01
N TYR A 142 -29.75 19.84 12.73
CA TYR A 142 -30.59 20.85 13.37
C TYR A 142 -30.64 22.13 12.52
N THR A 143 -31.64 22.97 12.77
CA THR A 143 -31.80 24.28 12.13
C THR A 143 -30.67 25.25 12.47
N ARG A 144 -30.32 25.35 13.75
CA ARG A 144 -29.27 26.22 14.27
C ARG A 144 -28.58 25.56 15.47
N SER A 145 -27.55 24.77 15.21
CA SER A 145 -26.75 24.13 16.27
C SER A 145 -25.46 24.88 16.60
N GLY A 146 -24.95 25.68 15.66
CA GLY A 146 -23.61 26.25 15.73
C GLY A 146 -22.50 25.20 15.60
N SER A 147 -22.83 23.96 15.21
CA SER A 147 -21.92 22.83 15.10
C SER A 147 -22.08 22.10 13.76
N SER A 148 -20.97 21.75 13.11
CA SER A 148 -21.02 21.01 11.84
C SER A 148 -21.20 19.51 12.10
N HIS A 149 -22.18 18.87 11.46
CA HIS A 149 -22.45 17.45 11.66
C HIS A 149 -21.50 16.60 10.81
N ARG A 150 -20.72 15.74 11.47
CA ARG A 150 -19.72 14.89 10.79
C ARG A 150 -20.34 13.57 10.34
N VAL A 151 -20.38 13.36 9.04
CA VAL A 151 -20.81 12.08 8.49
C VAL A 151 -19.62 11.15 8.33
N GLN A 152 -19.76 9.98 8.94
CA GLN A 152 -18.68 9.01 9.02
C GLN A 152 -18.55 8.23 7.72
N TYR A 153 -17.31 7.97 7.31
CA TYR A 153 -17.01 7.28 6.05
C TYR A 153 -17.51 5.83 5.96
N TYR A 154 -17.95 5.25 7.08
CA TYR A 154 -18.50 3.89 7.17
C TYR A 154 -20.04 3.87 7.24
N TYR A 155 -20.70 5.02 7.14
CA TYR A 155 -22.15 5.10 6.99
C TYR A 155 -22.54 4.85 5.52
N ALA A 156 -23.61 4.08 5.31
CA ALA A 156 -24.11 3.73 3.99
C ALA A 156 -24.51 4.98 3.19
N CYS A 157 -25.00 6.02 3.87
CA CYS A 157 -25.36 7.30 3.27
C CYS A 157 -24.15 8.16 2.86
N TYR A 158 -22.92 7.80 3.24
CA TYR A 158 -21.74 8.63 2.97
C TYR A 158 -21.52 8.89 1.47
N ASP A 159 -21.49 7.82 0.68
CA ASP A 159 -21.26 7.89 -0.77
C ASP A 159 -22.37 8.65 -1.51
N PRO A 160 -23.68 8.35 -1.31
CA PRO A 160 -24.74 9.06 -2.01
C PRO A 160 -24.89 10.54 -1.59
N LEU A 161 -24.52 10.90 -0.35
CA LEU A 161 -24.51 12.31 0.08
C LEU A 161 -23.32 13.09 -0.50
N GLN A 162 -22.14 12.46 -0.60
CA GLN A 162 -20.92 13.12 -1.10
C GLN A 162 -20.82 13.14 -2.64
N TYR A 163 -21.28 12.08 -3.31
CA TYR A 163 -21.18 11.88 -4.75
C TYR A 163 -22.56 11.72 -5.40
N VAL A 164 -23.47 12.65 -5.09
CA VAL A 164 -24.88 12.64 -5.52
C VAL A 164 -25.07 12.29 -7.00
N LEU A 165 -24.24 12.85 -7.89
CA LEU A 165 -24.32 12.56 -9.34
C LEU A 165 -23.94 11.13 -9.73
N MET A 166 -23.11 10.46 -8.91
CA MET A 166 -22.75 9.05 -9.11
C MET A 166 -23.82 8.09 -8.53
N PHE A 167 -24.66 8.58 -7.62
CA PHE A 167 -25.75 7.86 -6.96
C PHE A 167 -27.08 8.64 -7.11
N PRO A 168 -27.55 8.87 -8.34
CA PRO A 168 -28.71 9.73 -8.59
C PRO A 168 -29.99 9.20 -7.96
N ASN A 169 -30.11 7.88 -7.72
CA ASN A 169 -31.26 7.30 -7.02
C ASN A 169 -31.05 7.18 -5.50
N GLY A 170 -29.96 7.72 -4.96
CA GLY A 170 -29.63 7.64 -3.53
C GLY A 170 -29.23 6.24 -3.07
N GLU A 171 -28.71 5.40 -3.97
CA GLU A 171 -28.34 4.03 -3.60
C GLU A 171 -27.27 4.04 -2.49
N PRO A 172 -27.40 3.19 -1.46
CA PRO A 172 -26.45 3.16 -0.36
C PRO A 172 -25.05 2.72 -0.83
N GLY A 173 -24.04 3.39 -0.27
CA GLY A 173 -22.63 3.02 -0.38
C GLY A 173 -22.27 1.79 0.45
N TRP A 174 -20.97 1.60 0.66
CA TRP A 174 -20.51 0.53 1.54
C TRP A 174 -20.90 0.78 3.00
N HIS A 175 -21.37 -0.27 3.68
CA HIS A 175 -21.49 -0.32 5.13
C HIS A 175 -21.12 -1.73 5.62
N GLY A 176 -20.93 -1.84 6.92
CA GLY A 176 -20.38 -3.03 7.54
C GLY A 176 -21.24 -4.29 7.53
N ASN A 177 -22.55 -4.14 7.33
CA ASN A 177 -23.53 -5.20 7.50
C ASN A 177 -23.91 -5.91 6.20
N ILE A 178 -23.28 -5.59 5.07
CA ILE A 178 -23.58 -6.20 3.76
C ILE A 178 -23.26 -7.69 3.79
N PRO A 179 -24.23 -8.62 3.62
CA PRO A 179 -23.98 -10.06 3.70
C PRO A 179 -23.31 -10.63 2.43
N ARG A 180 -22.51 -11.70 2.59
CA ARG A 180 -21.98 -12.48 1.45
C ARG A 180 -23.04 -13.40 0.87
N ALA A 181 -22.98 -13.62 -0.44
CA ALA A 181 -23.80 -14.63 -1.11
C ALA A 181 -23.51 -16.04 -0.56
N GLY A 182 -24.56 -16.82 -0.28
CA GLY A 182 -24.45 -18.19 0.25
C GLY A 182 -24.23 -18.31 1.76
N CYS A 183 -23.85 -17.22 2.44
CA CYS A 183 -23.93 -17.16 3.89
C CYS A 183 -25.37 -16.86 4.26
N ARG A 184 -26.09 -17.85 4.80
CA ARG A 184 -27.24 -17.54 5.65
C ARG A 184 -26.66 -16.77 6.82
N THR A 185 -26.78 -15.44 6.83
CA THR A 185 -26.96 -14.79 8.12
C THR A 185 -28.05 -15.60 8.80
N LYS A 186 -27.79 -16.11 10.01
CA LYS A 186 -28.93 -16.40 10.88
C LYS A 186 -29.67 -15.06 10.89
N ARG A 187 -30.71 -14.91 10.09
CA ARG A 187 -31.83 -14.08 10.50
C ARG A 187 -32.12 -14.69 11.87
N LYS A 188 -31.68 -14.02 12.95
CA LYS A 188 -32.48 -14.10 14.16
C LYS A 188 -33.88 -13.81 13.63
N ASN A 189 -34.78 -14.79 13.75
CA ASN A 189 -36.18 -14.58 13.43
C ASN A 189 -36.68 -13.50 14.41
N THR A 190 -36.39 -12.24 14.10
CA THR A 190 -36.99 -11.05 14.69
C THR A 190 -37.87 -10.38 13.65
N LYS A 191 -38.46 -11.19 12.76
CA LYS A 191 -39.78 -10.91 12.20
C LYS A 191 -40.70 -12.05 12.61
N LYS A 192 -41.04 -12.10 13.89
CA LYS A 192 -42.45 -12.35 14.23
C LYS A 192 -43.16 -11.04 13.90
N ASP A 193 -44.34 -11.11 13.29
CA ASP A 193 -45.19 -9.93 13.13
C ASP A 193 -45.28 -9.19 14.47
N ILE A 194 -45.20 -7.86 14.42
CA ILE A 194 -45.30 -6.97 15.58
C ILE A 194 -46.63 -7.20 16.35
N SER A 195 -47.61 -7.83 15.72
CA SER A 195 -48.90 -8.23 16.29
C SER A 195 -48.84 -9.43 17.26
N ALA A 196 -47.69 -10.11 17.42
CA ALA A 196 -47.57 -11.31 18.25
C ALA A 196 -46.92 -11.06 19.64
N TYR A 197 -46.61 -9.81 19.98
CA TYR A 197 -46.04 -9.41 21.27
C TYR A 197 -47.08 -8.63 22.07
N ASN A 198 -47.30 -9.04 23.32
CA ASN A 198 -48.41 -8.52 24.13
C ASN A 198 -48.06 -7.23 24.88
N SER A 199 -46.80 -6.77 24.88
CA SER A 199 -46.39 -5.49 25.44
C SER A 199 -45.10 -4.93 24.81
N PHE A 200 -44.90 -3.63 24.97
CA PHE A 200 -43.74 -2.86 24.48
C PHE A 200 -42.42 -3.25 25.18
N GLU A 201 -42.47 -3.69 26.44
CA GLU A 201 -41.28 -4.14 27.16
C GLU A 201 -40.69 -5.44 26.59
N GLU A 202 -41.51 -6.39 26.13
CA GLU A 202 -41.02 -7.65 25.53
C GLU A 202 -40.27 -7.42 24.20
N ILE A 203 -40.63 -6.36 23.47
CA ILE A 203 -39.97 -5.94 22.21
C ILE A 203 -38.57 -5.39 22.53
N ILE A 204 -38.47 -4.51 23.54
CA ILE A 204 -37.20 -3.92 24.00
C ILE A 204 -36.24 -4.99 24.53
N GLU A 205 -36.75 -6.00 25.24
CA GLU A 205 -35.92 -7.07 25.81
C GLU A 205 -35.41 -8.04 24.73
N ALA A 206 -36.20 -8.30 23.69
CA ALA A 206 -35.80 -9.04 22.51
C ALA A 206 -34.77 -8.28 21.64
N GLU A 207 -34.83 -6.94 21.58
CA GLU A 207 -33.83 -6.10 20.89
C GLU A 207 -32.53 -5.96 21.70
N LYS A 208 -32.61 -5.85 23.04
CA LYS A 208 -31.45 -5.89 23.94
C LYS A 208 -30.68 -7.22 23.84
N GLN A 209 -31.37 -8.36 23.72
CA GLN A 209 -30.74 -9.68 23.51
C GLN A 209 -30.39 -9.95 22.02
N GLY A 210 -31.05 -9.23 21.10
CA GLY A 210 -30.81 -9.21 19.65
C GLY A 210 -29.49 -8.53 19.29
N ALA A 211 -29.19 -7.42 19.98
CA ALA A 211 -28.02 -6.57 19.87
C ALA A 211 -26.74 -7.24 20.40
N SER A 212 -26.29 -8.28 19.69
CA SER A 212 -24.84 -8.44 19.57
C SER A 212 -24.35 -7.17 18.89
N THR A 213 -23.60 -6.36 19.62
CA THR A 213 -22.90 -5.19 19.11
C THR A 213 -22.24 -5.52 17.75
N SER A 214 -22.84 -5.15 16.62
CA SER A 214 -22.09 -4.91 15.38
C SER A 214 -21.36 -3.59 15.56
N ASN A 215 -20.46 -3.62 16.53
CA ASN A 215 -19.49 -2.60 16.82
C ASN A 215 -18.79 -2.26 15.50
N HIS A 216 -18.57 -0.97 15.24
CA HIS A 216 -17.58 -0.46 14.27
C HIS A 216 -16.29 -1.31 14.21
N TYR A 217 -15.96 -1.98 15.32
CA TYR A 217 -14.84 -2.87 15.53
C TYR A 217 -14.87 -4.22 14.78
N GLU A 218 -16.01 -4.86 14.51
CA GLU A 218 -16.07 -6.09 13.67
C GLU A 218 -15.77 -5.80 12.19
N LEU A 219 -15.89 -4.53 11.78
CA LEU A 219 -15.62 -4.08 10.41
C LEU A 219 -14.13 -3.95 10.10
N LEU A 220 -13.31 -3.86 11.16
CA LEU A 220 -11.87 -3.59 11.09
C LEU A 220 -11.02 -4.86 11.03
N THR A 221 -11.58 -6.03 11.36
CA THR A 221 -10.83 -7.16 11.94
C THR A 221 -10.12 -8.06 10.92
N ASP A 222 -10.68 -8.25 9.73
CA ASP A 222 -10.35 -9.45 8.93
C ASP A 222 -9.82 -9.23 7.51
N ASP A 223 -9.74 -8.00 7.01
CA ASP A 223 -9.12 -7.74 5.69
C ASP A 223 -7.57 -7.77 5.75
N PHE A 224 -6.97 -7.73 6.96
CA PHE A 224 -5.55 -7.39 7.16
C PHE A 224 -4.75 -8.39 8.02
N SER A 225 -5.37 -9.48 8.47
CA SER A 225 -4.72 -10.57 9.22
C SER A 225 -3.96 -11.51 8.28
N ASN A 226 -2.77 -11.10 7.82
CA ASN A 226 -1.82 -12.01 7.17
C ASN A 226 -1.14 -12.99 8.15
N SER A 227 -1.49 -12.95 9.43
CA SER A 227 -1.05 -13.94 10.42
C SER A 227 -1.98 -15.15 10.33
N GLY A 228 -1.48 -16.26 9.79
CA GLY A 228 -2.20 -17.55 9.69
C GLY A 228 -2.54 -18.23 11.03
N ARG A 229 -2.94 -17.45 12.05
CA ARG A 229 -3.32 -17.90 13.40
C ARG A 229 -4.75 -17.59 13.82
N VAL A 230 -5.53 -16.84 13.04
CA VAL A 230 -6.99 -16.82 13.24
C VAL A 230 -7.58 -17.92 12.38
N SER A 231 -8.36 -18.82 12.99
CA SER A 231 -9.09 -19.86 12.29
C SER A 231 -9.83 -19.27 11.08
N LYS A 232 -9.96 -20.05 10.00
CA LYS A 232 -10.76 -19.70 8.80
C LYS A 232 -12.26 -19.54 9.15
N LEU A 233 -12.63 -18.59 10.00
CA LEU A 233 -14.00 -18.14 10.13
C LEU A 233 -14.34 -17.46 8.81
N LYS A 234 -15.11 -18.16 7.97
CA LYS A 234 -15.61 -17.62 6.71
C LYS A 234 -16.42 -16.36 7.05
N ARG A 235 -15.93 -15.21 6.62
CA ARG A 235 -16.58 -13.91 6.82
C ARG A 235 -17.98 -13.94 6.20
N ASN A 236 -18.99 -13.60 6.99
CA ASN A 236 -20.39 -13.59 6.54
C ASN A 236 -20.80 -12.26 5.87
N THR A 237 -19.97 -11.21 5.94
CA THR A 237 -20.24 -9.89 5.36
C THR A 237 -19.25 -9.53 4.25
N VAL A 238 -19.45 -8.42 3.52
CA VAL A 238 -18.61 -7.89 2.43
C VAL A 238 -17.73 -6.75 2.96
N SER A 239 -16.43 -6.74 2.67
CA SER A 239 -15.51 -5.77 3.27
C SER A 239 -15.46 -4.52 2.41
N CYS A 240 -15.01 -3.42 3.01
CA CYS A 240 -14.92 -2.13 2.33
C CYS A 240 -14.11 -2.24 1.03
N ARG A 241 -12.96 -2.92 1.09
CA ARG A 241 -12.14 -3.15 -0.10
C ARG A 241 -12.86 -4.02 -1.13
N GLU A 242 -13.45 -5.14 -0.74
CA GLU A 242 -14.14 -6.03 -1.67
C GLU A 242 -15.32 -5.37 -2.38
N TYR A 243 -16.07 -4.54 -1.65
CA TYR A 243 -17.16 -3.74 -2.20
C TYR A 243 -16.66 -2.80 -3.30
N TYR A 244 -15.62 -2.00 -3.03
CA TYR A 244 -15.11 -1.07 -4.04
C TYR A 244 -14.37 -1.77 -5.19
N VAL A 245 -13.71 -2.91 -4.94
CA VAL A 245 -13.18 -3.77 -6.01
C VAL A 245 -14.31 -4.25 -6.92
N TYR A 246 -15.44 -4.66 -6.33
CA TYR A 246 -16.63 -5.07 -7.07
C TYR A 246 -17.23 -3.90 -7.88
N LYS A 247 -17.32 -2.69 -7.30
CA LYS A 247 -17.85 -1.50 -8.00
C LYS A 247 -16.94 -1.03 -9.14
N LEU A 248 -15.62 -1.23 -9.03
CA LEU A 248 -14.64 -0.87 -10.06
C LEU A 248 -14.42 -1.97 -11.13
N GLN A 249 -15.30 -2.95 -11.21
CA GLN A 249 -15.26 -4.01 -12.21
C GLN A 249 -16.14 -3.66 -13.40
N GLN A 250 -15.59 -3.68 -14.61
CA GLN A 250 -16.37 -3.58 -15.83
C GLN A 250 -17.06 -4.91 -16.13
N ARG A 251 -18.37 -4.88 -16.42
CA ARG A 251 -19.18 -6.04 -16.83
C ARG A 251 -19.96 -5.70 -18.09
N GLU A 252 -20.25 -6.69 -18.93
CA GLU A 252 -20.95 -6.48 -20.21
C GLU A 252 -22.37 -5.93 -20.03
N ASN A 253 -23.08 -6.44 -19.01
CA ASN A 253 -24.46 -6.05 -18.70
C ASN A 253 -24.55 -4.97 -17.59
N ASP A 254 -23.44 -4.28 -17.28
CA ASP A 254 -23.45 -3.27 -16.23
C ASP A 254 -24.22 -2.02 -16.67
N ARG A 255 -25.25 -1.66 -15.90
CA ARG A 255 -26.01 -0.41 -16.09
C ARG A 255 -25.36 0.78 -15.38
N SER A 256 -24.33 0.54 -14.58
CA SER A 256 -23.64 1.59 -13.84
C SER A 256 -22.76 2.45 -14.74
N TYR A 257 -22.93 3.77 -14.63
CA TYR A 257 -22.07 4.76 -15.29
C TYR A 257 -20.84 5.12 -14.44
N LEU A 258 -20.63 4.48 -13.28
CA LEU A 258 -19.60 4.83 -12.30
C LEU A 258 -18.20 5.04 -12.92
N LEU A 259 -17.78 4.15 -13.82
CA LEU A 259 -16.47 4.21 -14.48
C LEU A 259 -16.34 5.34 -15.53
N ARG A 260 -17.42 6.07 -15.82
CA ARG A 260 -17.48 7.09 -16.89
C ARG A 260 -17.49 8.52 -16.37
N PHE A 261 -17.43 8.71 -15.05
CA PHE A 261 -17.47 10.02 -14.39
C PHE A 261 -16.15 10.82 -14.44
N GLY A 262 -15.15 10.35 -15.19
CA GLY A 262 -13.91 11.09 -15.45
C GLY A 262 -13.17 11.52 -14.18
N ARG A 263 -13.01 12.84 -14.01
CA ARG A 263 -12.36 13.42 -12.81
C ARG A 263 -13.11 13.10 -11.52
N LEU A 264 -14.45 13.01 -11.57
CA LEU A 264 -15.23 12.67 -10.39
C LEU A 264 -15.00 11.22 -9.98
N LEU A 265 -14.83 10.29 -10.93
CA LEU A 265 -14.37 8.92 -10.65
C LEU A 265 -12.97 8.92 -10.00
N GLN A 266 -12.05 9.72 -10.54
CA GLN A 266 -10.69 9.83 -9.98
C GLN A 266 -10.71 10.28 -8.51
N GLN A 267 -11.54 11.28 -8.18
CA GLN A 267 -11.74 11.73 -6.81
C GLN A 267 -12.38 10.64 -5.94
N TYR A 268 -13.45 10.01 -6.44
CA TYR A 268 -14.16 8.93 -5.76
C TYR A 268 -13.23 7.77 -5.38
N VAL A 269 -12.36 7.34 -6.31
CA VAL A 269 -11.41 6.25 -6.06
C VAL A 269 -10.34 6.64 -5.03
N VAL A 270 -9.80 7.86 -5.11
CA VAL A 270 -8.86 8.34 -4.10
C VAL A 270 -9.52 8.37 -2.73
N ASP A 271 -10.71 8.94 -2.62
CA ASP A 271 -11.46 9.00 -1.37
C ASP A 271 -11.67 7.60 -0.79
N ASN A 272 -12.19 6.66 -1.58
CA ASN A 272 -12.42 5.27 -1.14
C ASN A 272 -11.14 4.55 -0.72
N TYR A 273 -10.01 4.79 -1.39
CA TYR A 273 -8.73 4.24 -0.95
C TYR A 273 -8.34 4.79 0.42
N ILE A 274 -8.50 6.11 0.64
CA ILE A 274 -8.22 6.72 1.95
C ILE A 274 -9.17 6.20 3.02
N LYS A 275 -10.46 5.94 2.70
CA LYS A 275 -11.40 5.28 3.62
C LYS A 275 -10.87 3.91 4.04
N ILE A 276 -10.54 3.05 3.06
CA ILE A 276 -9.99 1.71 3.31
C ILE A 276 -8.72 1.80 4.16
N GLU A 277 -7.82 2.73 3.86
CA GLU A 277 -6.57 2.85 4.61
C GLU A 277 -6.75 3.47 6.00
N SER A 278 -7.70 4.39 6.16
CA SER A 278 -8.08 4.92 7.46
C SER A 278 -8.66 3.81 8.33
N MET A 279 -9.46 2.90 7.76
CA MET A 279 -9.93 1.69 8.45
C MET A 279 -8.78 0.75 8.81
N ARG A 280 -7.81 0.55 7.91
CA ARG A 280 -6.59 -0.23 8.22
C ARG A 280 -5.82 0.34 9.39
N LEU A 281 -5.59 1.65 9.39
CA LEU A 281 -4.91 2.32 10.47
C LEU A 281 -5.72 2.26 11.76
N ALA A 282 -7.04 2.48 11.67
CA ALA A 282 -7.97 2.37 12.79
C ALA A 282 -7.88 0.99 13.44
N PHE A 283 -7.84 -0.09 12.65
CA PHE A 283 -7.61 -1.46 13.12
C PHE A 283 -6.33 -1.56 13.96
N TYR A 284 -5.20 -1.07 13.44
CA TYR A 284 -3.92 -1.13 14.17
C TYR A 284 -3.87 -0.17 15.37
N THR A 285 -4.62 0.94 15.39
CA THR A 285 -4.68 1.89 16.51
C THR A 285 -5.68 1.51 17.59
N HIS A 286 -6.61 0.59 17.30
CA HIS A 286 -7.78 0.42 18.15
C HIS A 286 -7.43 -0.19 19.51
N GLN A 287 -7.95 0.42 20.58
CA GLN A 287 -7.67 0.02 21.96
C GLN A 287 -8.04 -1.43 22.26
N LYS A 288 -9.08 -2.04 21.66
CA LYS A 288 -9.40 -3.47 21.90
C LYS A 288 -8.34 -4.42 21.35
N TYR A 289 -7.82 -4.18 20.13
CA TYR A 289 -6.78 -5.02 19.51
C TYR A 289 -5.41 -4.81 20.16
N GLN A 290 -5.08 -3.56 20.50
CA GLN A 290 -3.80 -3.22 21.11
C GLN A 290 -3.74 -3.48 22.62
N LYS A 291 -4.87 -3.47 23.35
CA LYS A 291 -4.91 -3.93 24.74
C LYS A 291 -4.68 -5.43 24.77
N GLN A 292 -5.48 -6.19 24.02
CA GLN A 292 -5.40 -7.65 24.02
C GLN A 292 -4.04 -8.16 23.57
N LEU A 293 -3.50 -7.72 22.43
CA LEU A 293 -2.28 -8.30 21.88
C LEU A 293 -1.01 -7.68 22.49
N ARG A 294 -0.36 -8.46 23.34
CA ARG A 294 0.89 -8.10 24.00
C ARG A 294 2.05 -8.88 23.44
N ARG A 295 3.24 -8.30 23.58
CA ARG A 295 4.48 -8.93 23.15
C ARG A 295 5.54 -8.73 24.22
N GLU A 296 6.13 -9.83 24.66
CA GLU A 296 7.22 -9.87 25.64
C GLU A 296 8.23 -10.96 25.27
N TYR A 297 9.45 -10.88 25.81
CA TYR A 297 10.41 -11.99 25.78
C TYR A 297 9.95 -13.13 26.70
N TYR A 298 10.18 -14.38 26.29
CA TYR A 298 9.85 -15.55 27.11
C TYR A 298 10.50 -15.50 28.50
N GLN A 299 11.75 -15.04 28.60
CA GLN A 299 12.41 -14.75 29.88
C GLN A 299 11.65 -13.71 30.71
N GLY A 300 11.20 -12.62 30.12
CA GLY A 300 10.41 -11.61 30.83
C GLY A 300 9.05 -12.14 31.32
N ILE A 301 8.46 -13.13 30.63
CA ILE A 301 7.26 -13.84 31.10
C ILE A 301 7.62 -14.73 32.29
N MET A 302 8.70 -15.51 32.22
CA MET A 302 9.18 -16.35 33.33
C MET A 302 9.48 -15.50 34.58
N ASP A 303 10.22 -14.41 34.43
CA ASP A 303 10.56 -13.50 35.53
C ASP A 303 9.31 -12.88 36.16
N SER A 304 8.28 -12.59 35.34
CA SER A 304 6.99 -12.06 35.81
C SER A 304 6.20 -13.10 36.61
N VAL A 305 6.15 -14.35 36.14
CA VAL A 305 5.49 -15.46 36.87
C VAL A 305 6.20 -15.74 38.19
N VAL A 306 7.54 -15.78 38.20
CA VAL A 306 8.35 -15.91 39.44
C VAL A 306 8.09 -14.75 40.40
N SER A 307 7.85 -13.54 39.89
CA SER A 307 7.49 -12.36 40.68
C SER A 307 6.02 -12.34 41.14
N GLY A 308 5.26 -13.42 40.91
CA GLY A 308 3.86 -13.57 41.33
C GLY A 308 2.83 -12.93 40.38
N VAL A 309 3.23 -12.56 39.16
CA VAL A 309 2.32 -12.01 38.14
C VAL A 309 1.78 -13.14 37.28
N GLN A 310 0.48 -13.42 37.37
CA GLN A 310 -0.15 -14.53 36.65
C GLN A 310 -0.92 -14.13 35.38
N LEU A 311 -1.31 -12.86 35.23
CA LEU A 311 -2.17 -12.40 34.14
C LEU A 311 -1.39 -11.58 33.10
N GLY A 312 -1.57 -11.92 31.81
CA GLY A 312 -0.90 -11.24 30.68
C GLY A 312 -1.11 -9.72 30.63
N SER A 313 -2.24 -9.22 31.12
CA SER A 313 -2.55 -7.78 31.23
C SER A 313 -1.56 -6.96 32.05
N LYS A 314 -0.67 -7.58 32.83
CA LYS A 314 0.35 -6.89 33.65
C LYS A 314 1.77 -6.93 33.05
N VAL A 315 2.00 -7.63 31.94
CA VAL A 315 3.33 -7.92 31.36
C VAL A 315 3.38 -7.59 29.87
N GLY A 316 4.51 -7.16 29.32
CA GLY A 316 4.64 -6.87 27.87
C GLY A 316 4.34 -5.43 27.43
N ARG A 317 4.86 -5.07 26.25
CA ARG A 317 4.73 -3.71 25.67
C ARG A 317 3.61 -3.63 24.64
N ARG A 318 2.95 -2.46 24.57
CA ARG A 318 1.90 -2.13 23.60
C ARG A 318 2.53 -1.76 22.25
N LEU A 319 1.95 -2.26 21.15
CA LEU A 319 2.64 -2.50 19.89
C LEU A 319 2.50 -1.36 18.84
N TYR A 320 3.57 -1.20 18.08
CA TYR A 320 3.80 -0.25 16.97
C TYR A 320 3.24 -0.75 15.61
N LEU A 321 3.30 0.07 14.54
CA LEU A 321 2.94 -0.33 13.17
C LEU A 321 3.78 -1.56 12.69
N PRO A 322 3.16 -2.66 12.23
CA PRO A 322 3.89 -3.85 11.81
C PRO A 322 4.56 -3.68 10.44
N ALA A 323 5.59 -4.49 10.15
CA ALA A 323 6.22 -4.53 8.83
C ALA A 323 5.30 -5.02 7.69
N SER A 324 4.15 -5.64 8.03
CA SER A 324 3.09 -5.98 7.08
C SER A 324 2.28 -4.76 6.60
N PHE A 325 2.39 -3.62 7.29
CA PHE A 325 1.72 -2.39 6.88
C PHE A 325 2.48 -1.73 5.72
N ILE A 326 1.91 -1.87 4.51
CA ILE A 326 2.56 -1.40 3.28
C ILE A 326 2.77 0.11 3.30
N GLY A 327 4.01 0.54 3.05
CA GLY A 327 4.41 1.95 3.02
C GLY A 327 4.83 2.50 4.39
N GLY A 328 4.68 1.72 5.47
CA GLY A 328 5.21 2.06 6.78
C GLY A 328 6.76 2.01 6.81
N PRO A 329 7.43 2.69 7.76
CA PRO A 329 8.89 2.74 7.83
C PRO A 329 9.54 1.35 7.88
N ARG A 330 8.89 0.39 8.57
CA ARG A 330 9.39 -0.98 8.73
C ARG A 330 9.22 -1.82 7.48
N ASP A 331 8.13 -1.65 6.74
CA ASP A 331 7.92 -2.30 5.44
C ASP A 331 9.01 -1.86 4.43
N LEU A 332 9.27 -0.56 4.34
CA LEU A 332 10.32 -0.02 3.46
C LEU A 332 11.70 -0.56 3.83
N ARG A 333 12.04 -0.53 5.13
CA ARG A 333 13.30 -1.09 5.65
C ARG A 333 13.40 -2.60 5.37
N HIS A 334 12.31 -3.34 5.56
CA HIS A 334 12.26 -4.79 5.34
C HIS A 334 12.56 -5.13 3.87
N ARG A 335 11.86 -4.51 2.93
CA ARG A 335 12.07 -4.74 1.48
C ARG A 335 13.49 -4.43 1.04
N TYR A 336 14.07 -3.36 1.59
CA TYR A 336 15.45 -3.01 1.28
C TYR A 336 16.42 -4.09 1.76
N LEU A 337 16.30 -4.51 3.03
CA LEU A 337 17.16 -5.54 3.60
C LEU A 337 17.02 -6.88 2.85
N ASP A 338 15.82 -7.23 2.42
CA ASP A 338 15.62 -8.46 1.66
C ASP A 338 16.25 -8.38 0.28
N SER A 339 16.12 -7.24 -0.40
CA SER A 339 16.77 -7.04 -1.68
C SER A 339 18.31 -7.04 -1.55
N MET A 340 18.83 -6.54 -0.42
CA MET A 340 20.25 -6.63 -0.08
C MET A 340 20.70 -8.07 0.15
N ALA A 341 19.88 -8.96 0.72
CA ALA A 341 20.23 -10.37 0.86
C ALA A 341 20.42 -11.05 -0.50
N LEU A 342 19.63 -10.69 -1.52
CA LEU A 342 19.84 -11.19 -2.88
C LEU A 342 21.17 -10.68 -3.47
N VAL A 343 21.54 -9.43 -3.18
CA VAL A 343 22.84 -8.87 -3.60
C VAL A 343 24.01 -9.56 -2.87
N GLN A 344 23.85 -9.88 -1.59
CA GLN A 344 24.87 -10.61 -0.84
C GLN A 344 25.05 -12.04 -1.37
N GLU A 345 23.96 -12.70 -1.77
CA GLU A 345 23.99 -14.08 -2.27
C GLU A 345 24.48 -14.19 -3.73
N TYR A 346 24.05 -13.28 -4.62
CA TYR A 346 24.29 -13.40 -6.05
C TYR A 346 25.21 -12.32 -6.63
N GLY A 347 25.65 -11.37 -5.81
CA GLY A 347 26.43 -10.21 -6.21
C GLY A 347 25.57 -9.03 -6.68
N LYS A 348 26.25 -7.98 -7.17
CA LYS A 348 25.58 -6.76 -7.64
C LYS A 348 24.58 -7.04 -8.78
N PRO A 349 23.52 -6.20 -8.93
CA PRO A 349 22.69 -6.18 -10.13
C PRO A 349 23.53 -6.00 -11.40
N ASP A 350 23.10 -6.63 -12.49
CA ASP A 350 23.73 -6.51 -13.80
C ASP A 350 22.91 -5.58 -14.73
N ILE A 351 21.58 -5.58 -14.58
CA ILE A 351 20.66 -4.76 -15.40
C ILE A 351 19.68 -4.00 -14.50
N PHE A 352 19.47 -2.73 -14.81
CA PHE A 352 18.38 -1.90 -14.31
C PHE A 352 17.41 -1.60 -15.45
N LEU A 353 16.16 -2.04 -15.33
CA LEU A 353 15.13 -1.82 -16.34
C LEU A 353 14.03 -0.96 -15.76
N THR A 354 13.58 0.03 -16.52
CA THR A 354 12.41 0.84 -16.15
C THR A 354 11.37 0.76 -17.25
N ILE A 355 10.14 0.39 -16.89
CA ILE A 355 9.00 0.39 -17.81
C ILE A 355 7.94 1.38 -17.30
N THR A 356 7.38 2.19 -18.20
CA THR A 356 6.28 3.10 -17.91
C THR A 356 5.06 2.69 -18.70
N CYS A 357 3.89 2.71 -18.06
CA CYS A 357 2.61 2.42 -18.71
C CYS A 357 2.37 3.37 -19.89
N ASN A 358 1.81 2.84 -20.99
CA ASN A 358 1.40 3.64 -22.15
C ASN A 358 -0.15 3.67 -22.23
N PRO A 359 -0.79 4.85 -22.15
CA PRO A 359 -2.25 4.96 -22.22
C PRO A 359 -2.80 4.67 -23.62
N ASN A 360 -1.92 4.59 -24.63
CA ASN A 360 -2.25 4.30 -26.01
C ASN A 360 -2.11 2.83 -26.38
N TRP A 361 -1.92 1.95 -25.40
CA TRP A 361 -2.01 0.51 -25.63
C TRP A 361 -3.38 0.13 -26.20
N ILE A 362 -3.37 -0.78 -27.17
CA ILE A 362 -4.59 -1.20 -27.88
C ILE A 362 -5.57 -1.87 -26.92
N GLU A 363 -5.07 -2.57 -25.91
CA GLU A 363 -5.86 -3.20 -24.86
C GLU A 363 -6.64 -2.16 -24.04
N ILE A 364 -6.07 -0.97 -23.81
CA ILE A 364 -6.78 0.13 -23.15
C ILE A 364 -7.79 0.72 -24.14
N LYS A 365 -7.34 1.09 -25.35
CA LYS A 365 -8.18 1.76 -26.35
C LYS A 365 -9.41 0.95 -26.75
N ARG A 366 -9.29 -0.38 -26.84
CA ARG A 366 -10.42 -1.29 -27.11
C ARG A 366 -11.47 -1.32 -25.99
N CYS A 367 -11.09 -0.99 -24.76
CA CYS A 367 -12.00 -0.95 -23.61
C CYS A 367 -12.62 0.43 -23.36
N LEU A 368 -12.17 1.47 -24.07
CA LEU A 368 -12.73 2.82 -23.97
C LEU A 368 -14.01 2.93 -24.80
N LYS A 369 -15.06 3.51 -24.19
CA LYS A 369 -16.28 3.88 -24.91
C LYS A 369 -16.10 5.23 -25.65
N PRO A 370 -16.98 5.58 -26.61
CA PRO A 370 -16.93 6.89 -27.27
C PRO A 370 -16.89 8.05 -26.25
N GLY A 371 -15.97 8.99 -26.47
CA GLY A 371 -15.73 10.14 -25.59
C GLY A 371 -14.88 9.86 -24.34
N GLU A 372 -14.49 8.61 -24.06
CA GLU A 372 -13.62 8.30 -22.93
C GLU A 372 -12.14 8.50 -23.25
N GLU A 373 -11.40 8.98 -22.25
CA GLU A 373 -9.95 9.16 -22.33
C GLU A 373 -9.25 8.22 -21.36
N ALA A 374 -8.11 7.66 -21.78
CA ALA A 374 -7.39 6.65 -20.98
C ALA A 374 -7.00 7.13 -19.58
N HIS A 375 -6.62 8.41 -19.43
CA HIS A 375 -6.24 8.98 -18.14
C HIS A 375 -7.43 9.09 -17.17
N ASN A 376 -8.66 9.09 -17.68
CA ASN A 376 -9.90 9.08 -16.89
C ASN A 376 -10.32 7.67 -16.45
N ARG A 377 -9.61 6.62 -16.90
CA ARG A 377 -9.86 5.22 -16.60
C ARG A 377 -8.69 4.58 -15.83
N PRO A 378 -8.47 4.98 -14.56
CA PRO A 378 -7.36 4.45 -13.75
C PRO A 378 -7.47 2.94 -13.52
N ASP A 379 -8.68 2.38 -13.57
CA ASP A 379 -8.94 0.93 -13.52
C ASP A 379 -8.31 0.19 -14.70
N LEU A 380 -8.48 0.69 -15.93
CA LEU A 380 -7.88 0.11 -17.13
C LEU A 380 -6.36 0.26 -17.13
N LEU A 381 -5.86 1.45 -16.77
CA LEU A 381 -4.42 1.71 -16.68
C LEU A 381 -3.74 0.72 -15.72
N CYS A 382 -4.30 0.52 -14.53
CA CYS A 382 -3.78 -0.43 -13.55
C CYS A 382 -3.82 -1.87 -14.05
N ARG A 383 -4.96 -2.33 -14.58
CA ARG A 383 -5.15 -3.73 -15.01
C ARG A 383 -4.24 -4.09 -16.18
N VAL A 384 -4.20 -3.25 -17.22
CA VAL A 384 -3.35 -3.50 -18.39
C VAL A 384 -1.88 -3.39 -18.02
N PHE A 385 -1.49 -2.39 -17.21
CA PHE A 385 -0.11 -2.30 -16.75
C PHE A 385 0.31 -3.52 -15.92
N LYS A 386 -0.56 -3.99 -15.00
CA LYS A 386 -0.28 -5.20 -14.22
C LYS A 386 -0.10 -6.44 -15.10
N ALA A 387 -0.95 -6.60 -16.14
CA ALA A 387 -0.81 -7.68 -17.10
C ALA A 387 0.53 -7.60 -17.87
N LYS A 388 0.90 -6.41 -18.35
CA LYS A 388 2.19 -6.19 -19.03
C LYS A 388 3.38 -6.47 -18.11
N LEU A 389 3.32 -6.10 -16.82
CA LEU A 389 4.36 -6.43 -15.84
C LEU A 389 4.49 -7.93 -15.61
N THR A 390 3.38 -8.67 -15.58
CA THR A 390 3.41 -10.14 -15.45
C THR A 390 4.11 -10.77 -16.65
N ILE A 391 3.75 -10.37 -17.88
CA ILE A 391 4.39 -10.86 -19.12
C ILE A 391 5.88 -10.51 -19.15
N LEU A 392 6.24 -9.27 -18.78
CA LEU A 392 7.64 -8.84 -18.72
C LEU A 392 8.44 -9.68 -17.72
N ASN A 393 7.87 -9.94 -16.55
CA ASN A 393 8.54 -10.74 -15.53
C ASN A 393 8.73 -12.20 -15.98
N GLU A 394 7.74 -12.79 -16.65
CA GLU A 394 7.85 -14.14 -17.23
C GLU A 394 8.97 -14.20 -18.28
N LYS A 395 9.08 -13.20 -19.17
CA LYS A 395 10.14 -13.12 -20.18
C LYS A 395 11.54 -12.89 -19.60
N ILE A 396 11.65 -12.08 -18.56
CA ILE A 396 12.92 -11.92 -17.83
C ILE A 396 13.34 -13.27 -17.24
N MET A 397 12.39 -13.99 -16.64
CA MET A 397 12.66 -15.26 -15.96
C MET A 397 12.84 -16.45 -16.92
N SER A 398 12.31 -16.41 -18.15
CA SER A 398 12.52 -17.48 -19.15
C SER A 398 13.98 -17.60 -19.56
N GLY A 399 14.74 -16.50 -19.48
CA GLY A 399 16.14 -16.41 -19.84
C GLY A 399 16.40 -16.22 -21.33
N GLU A 400 15.36 -16.10 -22.15
CA GLU A 400 15.47 -15.84 -23.59
C GLU A 400 15.98 -14.42 -23.88
N LEU A 401 15.65 -13.46 -23.02
CA LEU A 401 15.93 -12.04 -23.25
C LEU A 401 17.34 -11.62 -22.84
N PHE A 402 17.77 -12.02 -21.63
CA PHE A 402 19.04 -11.59 -21.03
C PHE A 402 19.97 -12.76 -20.65
N GLY A 403 19.59 -14.00 -20.97
CA GLY A 403 20.21 -15.19 -20.39
C GLY A 403 19.62 -15.57 -19.03
N LYS A 404 20.15 -16.62 -18.40
CA LYS A 404 19.56 -17.16 -17.17
C LYS A 404 19.71 -16.19 -16.00
N VAL A 405 18.58 -15.79 -15.43
CA VAL A 405 18.49 -14.92 -14.25
C VAL A 405 18.75 -15.72 -12.96
N ALA A 406 19.55 -15.16 -12.07
CA ALA A 406 19.79 -15.67 -10.72
C ALA A 406 18.81 -15.07 -9.72
N ALA A 407 18.57 -13.76 -9.82
CA ALA A 407 17.59 -13.05 -9.01
C ALA A 407 17.02 -11.82 -9.73
N VAL A 408 15.77 -11.47 -9.40
CA VAL A 408 15.10 -10.25 -9.86
C VAL A 408 14.37 -9.60 -8.69
N VAL A 409 14.44 -8.28 -8.60
CA VAL A 409 13.65 -7.46 -7.69
C VAL A 409 12.96 -6.39 -8.51
N HIS A 410 11.69 -6.12 -8.26
CA HIS A 410 11.00 -4.99 -8.87
C HIS A 410 10.11 -4.22 -7.90
N VAL A 411 10.00 -2.92 -8.17
CA VAL A 411 9.14 -1.99 -7.43
C VAL A 411 8.25 -1.25 -8.42
N VAL A 412 6.96 -1.15 -8.11
CA VAL A 412 6.00 -0.29 -8.82
C VAL A 412 5.87 1.02 -8.05
N GLU A 413 6.04 2.13 -8.75
CA GLU A 413 5.96 3.48 -8.20
C GLU A 413 4.97 4.31 -9.04
N PHE A 414 4.38 5.32 -8.39
CA PHE A 414 3.47 6.28 -9.00
C PHE A 414 4.04 7.68 -8.77
N GLN A 415 4.53 8.32 -9.83
CA GLN A 415 5.03 9.70 -9.73
C GLN A 415 3.86 10.68 -9.56
N LYS A 416 4.10 11.84 -8.92
CA LYS A 416 3.11 12.92 -8.63
C LYS A 416 2.24 13.40 -9.80
N ARG A 417 2.54 13.00 -11.04
CA ARG A 417 1.81 13.34 -12.28
C ARG A 417 1.82 12.20 -13.30
N GLY A 418 2.28 11.00 -12.90
CA GLY A 418 2.79 9.98 -13.80
C GLY A 418 1.93 8.74 -13.88
N LEU A 419 1.91 8.17 -15.08
CA LEU A 419 1.48 6.80 -15.32
C LEU A 419 2.31 5.82 -14.47
N PRO A 420 1.74 4.67 -14.10
CA PRO A 420 2.44 3.73 -13.25
C PRO A 420 3.70 3.25 -13.96
N HIS A 421 4.79 3.17 -13.21
CA HIS A 421 6.07 2.72 -13.71
C HIS A 421 6.66 1.68 -12.77
N ALA A 422 7.48 0.80 -13.32
CA ALA A 422 8.15 -0.24 -12.56
C ALA A 422 9.65 -0.20 -12.82
N HIS A 423 10.41 -0.38 -11.76
CA HIS A 423 11.85 -0.50 -11.78
C HIS A 423 12.22 -1.92 -11.45
N PHE A 424 13.01 -2.56 -12.31
CA PHE A 424 13.53 -3.91 -12.17
C PHE A 424 15.04 -3.85 -11.97
N LEU A 425 15.53 -4.66 -11.04
CA LEU A 425 16.93 -4.97 -10.84
C LEU A 425 17.11 -6.46 -11.08
N ILE A 426 17.96 -6.79 -12.04
CA ILE A 426 18.14 -8.16 -12.52
C ILE A 426 19.60 -8.55 -12.28
N ILE A 427 19.79 -9.70 -11.63
CA ILE A 427 21.08 -10.34 -11.40
C ILE A 427 21.13 -11.60 -12.26
N LEU A 428 22.09 -11.68 -13.17
CA LEU A 428 22.29 -12.81 -14.07
C LEU A 428 23.16 -13.88 -13.40
N LYS A 429 22.98 -15.13 -13.80
CA LYS A 429 23.89 -16.21 -13.40
C LYS A 429 25.30 -15.94 -13.95
N PRO A 430 26.38 -16.37 -13.26
CA PRO A 430 27.75 -16.06 -13.65
C PRO A 430 28.08 -16.33 -15.12
N ALA A 431 27.63 -17.46 -15.67
CA ALA A 431 27.86 -17.86 -17.06
C ALA A 431 27.16 -16.98 -18.12
N TYR A 432 26.21 -16.12 -17.72
CA TYR A 432 25.44 -15.25 -18.61
C TYR A 432 25.78 -13.77 -18.40
N LYS A 433 26.76 -13.46 -17.55
CA LYS A 433 27.20 -12.07 -17.34
C LYS A 433 27.91 -11.56 -18.59
N TYR A 434 27.64 -10.31 -18.94
CA TYR A 434 28.23 -9.67 -20.10
C TYR A 434 29.63 -9.14 -19.77
N LEU A 435 30.64 -9.61 -20.51
CA LEU A 435 32.05 -9.31 -20.26
C LEU A 435 32.73 -8.49 -21.37
N SER A 436 32.01 -8.14 -22.45
CA SER A 436 32.55 -7.38 -23.58
C SER A 436 31.61 -6.24 -24.01
N ALA A 437 32.18 -5.21 -24.63
CA ALA A 437 31.42 -4.10 -25.22
C ALA A 437 30.37 -4.58 -26.23
N GLU A 438 30.75 -5.55 -27.06
CA GLU A 438 29.86 -6.15 -28.06
C GLU A 438 28.66 -6.85 -27.40
N ALA A 439 28.87 -7.55 -26.29
CA ALA A 439 27.77 -8.20 -25.56
C ALA A 439 26.78 -7.18 -25.00
N TYR A 440 27.25 -6.00 -24.57
CA TYR A 440 26.38 -4.92 -24.15
C TYR A 440 25.60 -4.31 -25.32
N ASP A 441 26.28 -4.05 -26.43
CA ASP A 441 25.69 -3.46 -27.64
C ASP A 441 24.61 -4.36 -28.27
N ARG A 442 24.64 -5.67 -28.01
CA ARG A 442 23.57 -6.62 -28.41
C ARG A 442 22.30 -6.46 -27.58
N ILE A 443 22.41 -5.99 -26.34
CA ILE A 443 21.29 -5.92 -25.39
C ILE A 443 20.74 -4.50 -25.28
N VAL A 444 21.61 -3.50 -25.34
CA VAL A 444 21.28 -2.09 -25.18
C VAL A 444 21.65 -1.31 -26.43
N CYS A 445 20.66 -0.63 -27.00
CA CYS A 445 20.83 0.31 -28.11
C CYS A 445 20.53 1.72 -27.63
N ALA A 446 21.30 2.70 -28.11
CA ALA A 446 21.07 4.12 -27.87
C ALA A 446 21.16 4.92 -29.18
N GLU A 447 20.73 4.32 -30.29
CA GLU A 447 20.81 4.88 -31.65
C GLU A 447 19.42 4.91 -32.30
N LEU A 448 19.25 5.79 -33.29
CA LEU A 448 18.09 5.79 -34.18
C LEU A 448 18.20 4.60 -35.16
N PRO A 449 17.17 3.74 -35.25
CA PRO A 449 17.05 2.75 -36.32
C PRO A 449 17.04 3.40 -37.70
N ASP A 450 17.27 2.61 -38.74
CA ASP A 450 17.12 3.12 -40.10
C ASP A 450 15.63 3.36 -40.40
N LYS A 451 15.30 4.53 -40.95
CA LYS A 451 13.92 4.89 -41.25
C LYS A 451 13.34 4.09 -42.43
N ILE A 452 14.19 3.60 -43.32
CA ILE A 452 13.80 2.84 -44.51
C ILE A 452 13.81 1.34 -44.20
N GLU A 453 14.88 0.83 -43.57
CA GLU A 453 15.00 -0.60 -43.29
C GLU A 453 14.10 -1.08 -42.15
N ASP A 454 13.96 -0.27 -41.08
CA ASP A 454 13.09 -0.59 -39.93
C ASP A 454 12.19 0.59 -39.55
N PRO A 455 11.19 0.92 -40.40
CA PRO A 455 10.30 2.05 -40.16
C PRO A 455 9.47 1.87 -38.88
N TYR A 456 9.17 0.63 -38.50
CA TYR A 456 8.40 0.33 -37.30
C TYR A 456 9.20 0.69 -36.04
N LEU A 457 10.40 0.13 -35.86
CA LEU A 457 11.23 0.44 -34.70
C LEU A 457 11.66 1.90 -34.68
N TYR A 458 11.98 2.49 -35.84
CA TYR A 458 12.26 3.93 -35.95
C TYR A 458 11.11 4.75 -35.36
N SER A 459 9.86 4.43 -35.74
CA SER A 459 8.67 5.14 -35.23
C SER A 459 8.53 5.01 -33.71
N LEU A 460 8.86 3.85 -33.13
CA LEU A 460 8.80 3.62 -31.69
C LEU A 460 9.90 4.35 -30.93
N VAL A 461 11.11 4.37 -31.46
CA VAL A 461 12.24 5.08 -30.85
C VAL A 461 11.97 6.58 -30.83
N VAL A 462 11.54 7.15 -31.95
CA VAL A 462 11.19 8.58 -32.03
C VAL A 462 10.06 8.93 -31.06
N LYS A 463 9.08 8.04 -30.92
CA LYS A 463 7.90 8.26 -30.07
C LYS A 463 8.20 8.14 -28.57
N HIS A 464 8.98 7.14 -28.17
CA HIS A 464 9.12 6.77 -26.75
C HIS A 464 10.52 6.96 -26.20
N MET A 465 11.56 6.78 -27.01
CA MET A 465 12.97 6.72 -26.58
C MET A 465 13.76 7.99 -26.88
N MET A 466 13.12 9.09 -27.27
CA MET A 466 13.82 10.36 -27.44
C MET A 466 13.73 11.20 -26.16
N HIS A 467 14.89 11.60 -25.62
CA HIS A 467 14.92 12.64 -24.62
C HIS A 467 14.46 13.95 -25.25
N GLY A 468 13.52 14.63 -24.60
CA GLY A 468 13.02 15.91 -25.10
C GLY A 468 14.13 16.97 -25.15
N PRO A 469 14.03 17.97 -26.04
CA PRO A 469 14.98 19.07 -26.11
C PRO A 469 15.08 19.74 -24.73
N CYS A 470 16.30 19.96 -24.27
CA CYS A 470 16.62 20.61 -23.00
C CYS A 470 17.95 21.36 -23.13
N GLY A 471 18.43 21.98 -22.05
CA GLY A 471 19.64 22.78 -22.09
C GLY A 471 19.41 24.07 -22.87
N SER A 472 20.29 24.36 -23.82
CA SER A 472 20.16 25.52 -24.71
C SER A 472 18.92 25.45 -25.60
N LEU A 473 18.41 24.25 -25.93
CA LEU A 473 17.22 24.09 -26.77
C LEU A 473 15.92 24.36 -26.01
N ASN A 474 15.91 24.12 -24.69
CA ASN A 474 14.76 24.40 -23.82
C ASN A 474 15.19 24.43 -22.35
N SER A 475 15.38 25.64 -21.81
CA SER A 475 15.79 25.87 -20.42
C SER A 475 14.68 25.59 -19.39
N ASN A 476 13.42 25.56 -19.82
CA ASN A 476 12.24 25.38 -18.96
C ASN A 476 11.81 23.91 -18.83
N ASN A 477 12.54 22.97 -19.43
CA ASN A 477 12.19 21.55 -19.37
C ASN A 477 12.35 21.01 -17.93
N VAL A 478 11.49 20.09 -17.50
CA VAL A 478 11.44 19.51 -16.14
C VAL A 478 12.73 18.79 -15.73
N CYS A 479 13.59 18.44 -16.68
CA CYS A 479 14.89 17.82 -16.41
C CYS A 479 16.00 18.83 -16.09
N MET A 480 15.76 20.14 -16.26
CA MET A 480 16.74 21.18 -16.03
C MET A 480 16.89 21.45 -14.53
N VAL A 481 18.12 21.37 -14.03
CA VAL A 481 18.49 21.66 -12.65
C VAL A 481 19.75 22.53 -12.69
N ASN A 482 19.71 23.71 -12.07
CA ASN A 482 20.82 24.67 -12.05
C ASN A 482 21.41 24.96 -13.44
N GLY A 483 20.54 25.15 -14.45
CA GLY A 483 20.96 25.46 -15.82
C GLY A 483 21.55 24.30 -16.63
N LYS A 484 21.65 23.08 -16.07
CA LYS A 484 22.11 21.87 -16.77
C LYS A 484 21.06 20.78 -16.74
N CYS A 485 21.06 19.91 -17.77
CA CYS A 485 20.20 18.73 -17.76
C CYS A 485 20.65 17.76 -16.67
N LYS A 486 19.75 17.38 -15.76
CA LYS A 486 19.98 16.40 -14.70
C LYS A 486 20.49 15.05 -15.21
N ASN A 487 20.09 14.67 -16.43
CA ASN A 487 20.48 13.41 -17.05
C ASN A 487 21.67 13.58 -18.02
N HIS A 488 22.26 14.78 -18.09
CA HIS A 488 23.41 15.13 -18.93
C HIS A 488 23.17 14.86 -20.43
N TYR A 489 22.05 15.35 -20.97
CA TYR A 489 21.80 15.40 -22.41
C TYR A 489 22.19 16.79 -22.98
N PRO A 490 22.65 16.85 -24.24
CA PRO A 490 22.97 15.73 -25.13
C PRO A 490 24.17 14.91 -24.64
N LYS A 491 24.17 13.60 -24.93
CA LYS A 491 25.32 12.72 -24.64
C LYS A 491 26.42 12.90 -25.69
N GLU A 492 27.59 12.34 -25.45
CA GLU A 492 28.68 12.28 -26.44
C GLU A 492 28.46 11.13 -27.42
N PHE A 493 29.05 11.24 -28.61
CA PHE A 493 29.12 10.13 -29.55
C PHE A 493 30.17 9.11 -29.09
N ALA A 494 29.91 7.83 -29.37
CA ALA A 494 30.80 6.73 -29.02
C ALA A 494 30.63 5.59 -30.03
N GLU A 495 31.73 5.09 -30.60
CA GLU A 495 31.71 4.00 -31.58
C GLU A 495 31.41 2.63 -30.97
N CYS A 496 31.69 2.45 -29.68
CA CYS A 496 31.35 1.26 -28.91
C CYS A 496 31.00 1.63 -27.47
N THR A 497 30.32 0.74 -26.74
CA THR A 497 30.06 0.95 -25.32
C THR A 497 31.35 0.85 -24.50
N THR A 498 31.66 1.87 -23.68
CA THR A 498 32.86 1.91 -22.84
C THR A 498 32.54 2.02 -21.35
N HIS A 499 33.39 1.44 -20.50
CA HIS A 499 33.29 1.53 -19.04
C HIS A 499 34.07 2.75 -18.51
N GLY A 500 33.39 3.63 -17.80
CA GLY A 500 34.05 4.56 -16.88
C GLY A 500 34.25 3.90 -15.51
N LYS A 501 35.42 4.04 -14.90
CA LYS A 501 35.62 3.61 -13.49
C LYS A 501 34.68 4.42 -12.58
N GLY A 502 33.64 3.77 -12.07
CA GLY A 502 32.74 4.32 -11.07
C GLY A 502 31.62 5.24 -11.59
N THR A 503 31.36 5.24 -12.91
CA THR A 503 30.26 5.96 -13.58
C THR A 503 29.42 5.01 -14.45
N TYR A 504 28.26 5.49 -14.92
CA TYR A 504 27.45 4.76 -15.88
C TYR A 504 28.21 4.52 -17.19
N PRO A 505 27.98 3.38 -17.87
CA PRO A 505 28.62 3.12 -19.14
C PRO A 505 28.21 4.17 -20.18
N ALA A 506 29.19 4.59 -20.98
CA ALA A 506 28.92 5.40 -22.15
C ALA A 506 28.49 4.47 -23.28
N TYR A 507 27.18 4.39 -23.52
CA TYR A 507 26.62 3.53 -24.56
C TYR A 507 27.06 3.95 -25.95
N ARG A 508 27.21 2.97 -26.85
CA ARG A 508 27.43 3.19 -28.27
C ARG A 508 26.36 4.13 -28.85
N ARG A 509 26.84 5.22 -29.46
CA ARG A 509 26.09 6.27 -30.14
C ARG A 509 26.92 6.74 -31.33
N ARG A 510 26.84 6.07 -32.47
CA ARG A 510 27.62 6.43 -33.64
C ARG A 510 27.12 7.71 -34.26
N ASN A 511 28.04 8.51 -34.81
CA ASN A 511 27.67 9.66 -35.61
C ASN A 511 27.40 9.23 -37.06
N ASN A 512 26.26 8.58 -37.28
CA ASN A 512 25.85 8.05 -38.59
C ASN A 512 24.98 9.03 -39.40
N GLY A 513 24.91 10.31 -39.00
CA GLY A 513 24.12 11.34 -39.67
C GLY A 513 22.60 11.21 -39.53
N ARG A 514 22.08 10.18 -38.83
CA ARG A 514 20.64 9.98 -38.63
C ARG A 514 20.08 11.01 -37.66
N THR A 515 18.93 11.58 -38.02
CA THR A 515 18.23 12.58 -37.21
C THR A 515 16.72 12.37 -37.22
N ALA A 516 16.04 12.86 -36.18
CA ALA A 516 14.59 12.84 -36.05
C ALA A 516 14.06 14.18 -35.54
N LYS A 517 12.89 14.60 -36.03
CA LYS A 517 12.20 15.80 -35.56
C LYS A 517 11.37 15.47 -34.32
N VAL A 518 11.75 16.02 -33.17
CA VAL A 518 11.10 15.81 -31.86
C VAL A 518 10.75 17.16 -31.26
N ARG A 519 9.47 17.41 -31.00
CA ARG A 519 8.95 18.66 -30.40
C ARG A 519 9.47 19.93 -31.09
N GLY A 520 9.57 19.91 -32.43
CA GLY A 520 10.02 21.05 -33.23
C GLY A 520 11.54 21.13 -33.47
N HIS A 521 12.35 20.33 -32.77
CA HIS A 521 13.81 20.34 -32.91
C HIS A 521 14.32 19.09 -33.63
N ILE A 522 15.43 19.21 -34.36
CA ILE A 522 16.12 18.09 -35.00
C ILE A 522 17.11 17.51 -34.00
N LEU A 523 16.92 16.26 -33.60
CA LEU A 523 17.74 15.55 -32.62
C LEU A 523 18.40 14.33 -33.27
N ASP A 524 19.62 14.01 -32.85
CA ASP A 524 20.42 12.87 -33.32
C ASP A 524 20.57 11.79 -32.23
N ASN A 525 21.45 10.81 -32.47
CA ASN A 525 21.72 9.71 -31.54
C ASN A 525 22.16 10.15 -30.13
N ARG A 526 22.61 11.38 -29.92
CA ARG A 526 22.98 11.89 -28.59
C ARG A 526 21.79 12.08 -27.65
N TRP A 527 20.57 12.07 -28.20
CA TRP A 527 19.32 12.29 -27.49
C TRP A 527 18.53 11.01 -27.23
N VAL A 528 18.96 9.88 -27.77
CA VAL A 528 18.26 8.60 -27.62
C VAL A 528 18.46 8.05 -26.20
N ILE A 529 17.39 7.67 -25.55
CA ILE A 529 17.38 7.01 -24.25
C ILE A 529 17.72 5.53 -24.49
N PRO A 530 18.65 4.92 -23.73
CA PRO A 530 19.03 3.52 -23.92
C PRO A 530 17.85 2.55 -23.79
N TYR A 531 17.69 1.66 -24.76
CA TYR A 531 16.55 0.75 -24.86
C TYR A 531 16.97 -0.63 -25.36
N ASN A 532 16.10 -1.63 -25.17
CA ASN A 532 16.25 -2.95 -25.78
C ASN A 532 15.26 -3.07 -26.95
N LEU A 533 15.73 -3.53 -28.12
CA LEU A 533 14.95 -3.56 -29.35
C LEU A 533 13.69 -4.42 -29.23
N ALA A 534 13.85 -5.67 -28.76
CA ALA A 534 12.76 -6.63 -28.63
C ALA A 534 11.69 -6.13 -27.64
N LEU A 535 12.13 -5.63 -26.48
CA LEU A 535 11.22 -5.08 -25.48
C LEU A 535 10.47 -3.84 -25.96
N LEU A 536 11.14 -2.91 -26.67
CA LEU A 536 10.49 -1.72 -27.20
C LEU A 536 9.44 -2.09 -28.24
N ALA A 537 9.78 -3.00 -29.17
CA ALA A 537 8.88 -3.46 -30.22
C ALA A 537 7.63 -4.16 -29.67
N GLU A 538 7.81 -4.98 -28.63
CA GLU A 538 6.73 -5.77 -28.02
C GLU A 538 5.84 -4.93 -27.09
N PHE A 539 6.45 -4.14 -26.21
CA PHE A 539 5.70 -3.38 -25.20
C PHE A 539 5.22 -2.03 -25.71
N ASN A 540 5.77 -1.47 -26.80
CA ASN A 540 5.35 -0.20 -27.40
C ASN A 540 5.11 0.88 -26.33
N CYS A 541 6.09 1.11 -25.46
CA CYS A 541 6.02 2.10 -24.39
C CYS A 541 7.40 2.66 -24.07
N HIS A 542 7.45 3.59 -23.12
CA HIS A 542 8.73 4.03 -22.59
C HIS A 542 9.36 2.92 -21.73
N ILE A 543 10.39 2.26 -22.26
CA ILE A 543 11.17 1.21 -21.61
C ILE A 543 12.68 1.51 -21.70
N ASN A 544 13.26 1.94 -20.57
CA ASN A 544 14.68 2.26 -20.46
C ASN A 544 15.44 1.08 -19.88
N ILE A 545 16.63 0.80 -20.41
CA ILE A 545 17.52 -0.24 -19.89
C ILE A 545 18.90 0.36 -19.61
N GLU A 546 19.39 0.14 -18.40
CA GLU A 546 20.72 0.57 -17.95
C GLU A 546 21.50 -0.65 -17.44
N LEU A 547 22.82 -0.62 -17.62
CA LEU A 547 23.72 -1.68 -17.18
C LEU A 547 24.38 -1.24 -15.88
N CYS A 548 24.39 -2.15 -14.91
CA CYS A 548 24.86 -1.90 -13.56
C CYS A 548 26.34 -2.26 -13.43
N CYS A 549 27.21 -1.30 -13.70
CA CYS A 549 28.66 -1.51 -13.69
C CYS A 549 29.31 -1.43 -12.30
N ASP A 550 28.68 -0.77 -11.33
CA ASP A 550 29.25 -0.50 -10.00
C ASP A 550 28.30 -0.97 -8.87
N ILE A 551 28.85 -1.29 -7.69
CA ILE A 551 28.08 -1.48 -6.46
C ILE A 551 27.29 -0.21 -6.09
N LYS A 552 27.64 0.97 -6.61
CA LYS A 552 26.77 2.16 -6.54
C LYS A 552 25.37 1.92 -7.13
N ALA A 553 25.18 0.94 -8.03
CA ALA A 553 23.85 0.51 -8.46
C ALA A 553 23.00 -0.04 -7.29
N VAL A 554 23.62 -0.53 -6.23
CA VAL A 554 22.94 -0.89 -4.98
C VAL A 554 22.34 0.35 -4.30
N LYS A 555 22.87 1.56 -4.51
CA LYS A 555 22.20 2.79 -4.06
C LYS A 555 20.84 3.00 -4.74
N TYR A 556 20.61 2.40 -5.92
CA TYR A 556 19.30 2.41 -6.57
C TYR A 556 18.31 1.55 -5.81
N LEU A 557 18.74 0.43 -5.22
CA LEU A 557 17.90 -0.32 -4.28
C LEU A 557 17.41 0.60 -3.17
N TYR A 558 18.31 1.36 -2.55
CA TYR A 558 17.90 2.32 -1.52
C TYR A 558 16.94 3.38 -2.08
N LYS A 559 17.30 4.06 -3.17
CA LYS A 559 16.53 5.15 -3.76
C LYS A 559 15.12 4.74 -4.21
N TYR A 560 14.94 3.56 -4.79
CA TYR A 560 13.67 3.13 -5.40
C TYR A 560 12.85 2.20 -4.50
N ILE A 561 13.47 1.46 -3.58
CA ILE A 561 12.74 0.68 -2.57
C ILE A 561 12.30 1.55 -1.40
N HIS A 562 13.11 2.54 -0.97
CA HIS A 562 12.73 3.48 0.10
C HIS A 562 12.00 4.73 -0.40
N LYS A 563 11.66 4.83 -1.69
CA LYS A 563 10.82 5.92 -2.17
C LYS A 563 9.39 5.69 -1.67
N GLY A 564 9.17 6.03 -0.40
CA GLY A 564 7.85 6.10 0.19
C GLY A 564 7.01 7.18 -0.47
N HIS A 565 5.78 7.35 0.00
CA HIS A 565 4.93 8.44 -0.47
C HIS A 565 5.69 9.77 -0.44
N HIS A 566 5.44 10.63 -1.43
CA HIS A 566 5.93 12.00 -1.35
C HIS A 566 5.30 12.66 -0.13
N LYS A 567 6.01 12.68 0.99
CA LYS A 567 5.62 13.35 2.23
C LYS A 567 6.08 14.79 2.16
N VAL A 568 5.28 15.72 2.69
CA VAL A 568 5.80 17.03 3.10
C VAL A 568 6.06 16.90 4.59
N LEU A 569 7.33 16.93 4.97
CA LEU A 569 7.72 16.84 6.38
C LEU A 569 7.37 18.18 7.05
N PHE A 570 6.36 18.20 7.90
CA PHE A 570 6.14 19.28 8.86
C PHE A 570 6.18 18.66 10.25
N LYS A 571 7.18 19.04 11.05
CA LYS A 571 7.24 18.70 12.48
C LYS A 571 6.57 19.85 13.22
N VAL A 572 5.39 19.60 13.81
CA VAL A 572 4.79 20.51 14.78
C VAL A 572 4.82 19.78 16.11
N GLY A 573 5.74 20.17 16.98
CA GLY A 573 5.88 19.62 18.32
C GLY A 573 6.76 20.53 19.15
N SER A 574 6.26 20.93 20.33
CA SER A 574 6.99 21.65 21.37
C SER A 574 8.02 20.74 22.04
N ASP A 575 9.24 21.24 22.23
CA ASP A 575 10.40 20.52 22.77
C ASP A 575 10.32 20.28 24.30
N SER A 576 9.33 19.54 24.77
CA SER A 576 9.31 19.08 26.16
C SER A 576 8.64 17.71 26.32
N GLU A 577 9.35 16.83 27.02
CA GLU A 577 9.07 15.42 27.33
C GLU A 577 9.47 14.40 26.26
N VAL A 578 10.06 13.28 26.72
CA VAL A 578 10.39 12.10 25.92
C VAL A 578 9.08 11.49 25.42
N SER A 579 8.55 12.08 24.36
CA SER A 579 7.24 11.73 23.81
C SER A 579 7.31 10.34 23.21
N THR A 580 6.40 9.46 23.63
CA THR A 580 6.10 8.19 22.97
C THR A 580 5.96 8.44 21.46
N VAL A 581 6.89 7.93 20.64
CA VAL A 581 6.86 8.13 19.18
C VAL A 581 5.57 7.52 18.62
N ASN A 582 4.60 8.36 18.28
CA ASN A 582 3.36 7.93 17.64
C ASN A 582 3.60 7.78 16.13
N GLU A 583 4.20 6.65 15.75
CA GLU A 583 4.48 6.29 14.34
C GLU A 583 3.22 6.38 13.45
N ILE A 584 2.02 6.28 14.04
CA ILE A 584 0.73 6.32 13.34
C ILE A 584 0.34 7.76 13.00
N ALA A 585 0.54 8.71 13.92
CA ALA A 585 0.38 10.13 13.63
C ALA A 585 1.39 10.60 12.55
N ASP A 586 2.65 10.14 12.64
CA ASP A 586 3.68 10.40 11.63
C ASP A 586 3.38 9.78 10.26
N PHE A 587 2.62 8.68 10.25
CA PHE A 587 2.14 8.06 9.02
C PHE A 587 0.96 8.82 8.39
N GLN A 588 0.07 9.40 9.22
CA GLN A 588 -1.09 10.20 8.78
C GLN A 588 -0.72 11.61 8.26
N ASN A 589 0.53 12.04 8.47
CA ASN A 589 1.04 13.33 8.01
C ASN A 589 1.09 13.43 6.47
N ALA A 590 0.65 14.59 5.96
CA ALA A 590 0.35 14.94 4.57
C ALA A 590 1.07 14.12 3.47
N ARG A 591 0.26 13.41 2.66
CA ARG A 591 0.73 12.61 1.53
C ARG A 591 0.01 12.94 0.23
N TRP A 592 0.70 12.74 -0.87
CA TRP A 592 0.12 12.80 -2.21
C TRP A 592 -0.29 11.40 -2.64
N VAL A 593 -1.53 11.25 -3.12
CA VAL A 593 -2.05 10.00 -3.68
C VAL A 593 -2.63 10.30 -5.05
N SER A 594 -2.21 9.52 -6.04
CA SER A 594 -2.79 9.58 -7.39
C SER A 594 -3.98 8.60 -7.52
N PRO A 595 -4.97 8.85 -8.39
CA PRO A 595 -6.06 7.92 -8.66
C PRO A 595 -5.59 6.55 -9.14
N VAL A 596 -4.49 6.50 -9.90
CA VAL A 596 -3.91 5.24 -10.36
C VAL A 596 -3.28 4.47 -9.21
N GLU A 597 -2.55 5.14 -8.31
CA GLU A 597 -2.06 4.53 -7.08
C GLU A 597 -3.23 4.00 -6.23
N ALA A 598 -4.23 4.84 -5.94
CA ALA A 598 -5.42 4.45 -5.18
C ALA A 598 -6.09 3.21 -5.78
N THR A 599 -6.30 3.21 -7.10
CA THR A 599 -6.89 2.07 -7.81
C THR A 599 -6.03 0.81 -7.70
N TRP A 600 -4.72 0.92 -7.89
CA TRP A 600 -3.79 -0.21 -7.75
C TRP A 600 -3.87 -0.85 -6.37
N ARG A 601 -3.98 -0.02 -5.33
CA ARG A 601 -4.10 -0.44 -3.93
C ARG A 601 -5.45 -1.07 -3.63
N ILE A 602 -6.54 -0.49 -4.11
CA ILE A 602 -7.89 -1.07 -3.96
C ILE A 602 -7.93 -2.44 -4.63
N LEU A 603 -7.43 -2.56 -5.86
CA LEU A 603 -7.34 -3.85 -6.58
C LEU A 603 -6.40 -4.86 -5.89
N GLY A 604 -5.58 -4.44 -4.93
CA GLY A 604 -4.66 -5.30 -4.17
C GLY A 604 -3.49 -5.81 -4.99
N PHE A 605 -3.08 -5.07 -6.03
CA PHE A 605 -1.93 -5.45 -6.83
C PHE A 605 -0.63 -5.23 -6.03
N PRO A 606 0.33 -6.18 -6.06
CA PRO A 606 1.61 -6.02 -5.37
C PRO A 606 2.38 -4.80 -5.88
N LEU A 607 2.97 -4.02 -4.97
CA LEU A 607 3.90 -2.92 -5.31
C LEU A 607 5.35 -3.37 -5.44
N TYR A 608 5.62 -4.58 -4.99
CA TYR A 608 6.96 -5.10 -4.85
C TYR A 608 6.92 -6.58 -5.19
N GLY A 609 7.93 -7.06 -5.89
CA GLY A 609 8.13 -8.48 -6.16
C GLY A 609 9.61 -8.83 -6.17
N MET A 610 9.92 -10.04 -5.73
CA MET A 610 11.27 -10.59 -5.75
C MET A 610 11.24 -12.06 -6.15
N CYS A 611 12.30 -12.51 -6.80
CA CYS A 611 12.57 -13.92 -7.02
C CYS A 611 14.08 -14.14 -6.98
N PRO A 612 14.60 -15.13 -6.24
CA PRO A 612 13.88 -15.98 -5.29
C PRO A 612 13.33 -15.19 -4.10
N ALA A 613 12.38 -15.78 -3.37
CA ALA A 613 11.84 -15.17 -2.16
C ALA A 613 12.89 -15.13 -1.04
N VAL A 614 12.85 -14.09 -0.21
CA VAL A 614 13.72 -13.94 0.96
C VAL A 614 12.86 -14.06 2.21
N ILE A 615 13.32 -14.85 3.17
CA ILE A 615 12.67 -15.00 4.47
C ILE A 615 13.63 -14.55 5.57
N GLN A 616 13.16 -13.64 6.41
CA GLN A 616 13.88 -13.24 7.61
C GLN A 616 13.77 -14.32 8.68
N ILE A 617 14.92 -14.78 9.21
CA ILE A 617 15.00 -15.70 10.34
C ILE A 617 15.43 -14.98 11.62
N GLN A 618 14.91 -15.47 12.74
CA GLN A 618 15.10 -14.85 14.04
C GLN A 618 16.44 -15.25 14.64
N VAL A 619 17.09 -14.29 15.29
CA VAL A 619 18.21 -14.51 16.22
C VAL A 619 17.72 -14.09 17.59
N HIS A 620 17.99 -14.89 18.61
CA HIS A 620 17.72 -14.55 20.00
C HIS A 620 18.64 -15.35 20.91
N MET A 621 18.88 -14.82 22.11
CA MET A 621 19.54 -15.57 23.19
C MET A 621 18.60 -16.66 23.71
N PRO A 622 19.09 -17.67 24.46
CA PRO A 622 18.25 -18.63 25.16
C PRO A 622 17.13 -17.90 25.92
N ASN A 623 15.88 -18.32 25.75
CA ASN A 623 14.69 -17.71 26.37
C ASN A 623 14.38 -16.23 26.02
N PHE A 624 15.18 -15.55 25.21
CA PHE A 624 14.88 -14.18 24.73
C PHE A 624 14.16 -14.17 23.36
N HIS A 625 13.43 -15.24 23.05
CA HIS A 625 12.50 -15.23 21.92
C HIS A 625 11.20 -14.54 22.32
N CYS A 626 10.53 -13.99 21.33
CA CYS A 626 9.41 -13.10 21.60
C CYS A 626 8.08 -13.82 21.38
N ILE A 627 7.21 -13.76 22.39
CA ILE A 627 5.90 -14.41 22.38
C ILE A 627 4.83 -13.33 22.31
N GLN A 628 3.80 -13.62 21.52
CA GLN A 628 2.58 -12.82 21.45
C GLN A 628 1.47 -13.58 22.17
N PHE A 629 0.81 -12.91 23.10
CA PHE A 629 -0.26 -13.45 23.95
C PHE A 629 -1.36 -12.40 24.18
N GLU A 630 -2.52 -12.85 24.67
CA GLU A 630 -3.68 -12.00 24.94
C GLU A 630 -3.68 -11.47 26.39
N ASP A 631 -4.41 -10.39 26.66
CA ASP A 631 -4.50 -9.76 27.99
C ASP A 631 -5.00 -10.71 29.08
N ASP A 632 -5.94 -11.59 28.73
CA ASP A 632 -6.59 -12.58 29.57
C ASP A 632 -5.85 -13.93 29.58
N THR A 633 -4.73 -14.03 28.87
CA THR A 633 -3.91 -15.24 28.87
C THR A 633 -3.29 -15.45 30.25
N ASP A 634 -3.50 -16.65 30.79
CA ASP A 634 -2.77 -17.13 31.95
C ASP A 634 -1.31 -17.38 31.58
N LEU A 635 -0.40 -16.73 32.29
CA LEU A 635 1.03 -16.77 31.97
C LEU A 635 1.65 -18.13 32.33
N GLU A 636 1.09 -18.86 33.29
CA GLU A 636 1.58 -20.17 33.71
C GLU A 636 1.20 -21.23 32.67
N ASP A 637 -0.05 -21.24 32.19
CA ASP A 637 -0.49 -22.07 31.06
C ASP A 637 0.34 -21.78 29.79
N LEU A 638 0.68 -20.50 29.58
CA LEU A 638 1.51 -20.07 28.46
C LEU A 638 2.94 -20.63 28.53
N LEU A 639 3.54 -20.72 29.72
CA LEU A 639 4.88 -21.29 29.93
C LEU A 639 4.91 -22.81 29.78
N HIS A 640 3.84 -23.50 30.19
CA HIS A 640 3.71 -24.96 30.07
C HIS A 640 3.47 -25.44 28.64
N ASN A 641 3.16 -24.53 27.70
CA ASN A 641 3.01 -24.87 26.31
C ASN A 641 4.39 -25.10 25.65
N GLU A 642 4.84 -26.35 25.58
CA GLU A 642 6.12 -26.73 24.94
C GLU A 642 6.23 -26.26 23.49
N GLY A 643 5.10 -26.21 22.78
CA GLY A 643 5.05 -25.67 21.42
C GLY A 643 5.46 -24.21 21.38
N LEU A 644 5.22 -23.43 22.43
CA LEU A 644 5.59 -22.02 22.49
C LEU A 644 7.09 -21.76 22.56
N GLN A 645 7.84 -22.71 23.10
CA GLN A 645 9.29 -22.65 23.26
C GLN A 645 10.06 -22.97 21.95
N ARG A 646 9.45 -23.71 21.01
CA ARG A 646 10.10 -24.16 19.76
C ARG A 646 10.22 -23.05 18.72
N THR A 647 11.37 -22.44 18.57
CA THR A 647 11.61 -21.40 17.55
C THR A 647 12.26 -21.96 16.28
N MET A 648 12.31 -21.15 15.23
CA MET A 648 13.08 -21.49 14.02
C MET A 648 14.55 -21.81 14.34
N LEU A 649 15.14 -21.13 15.35
CA LEU A 649 16.54 -21.28 15.73
C LEU A 649 16.76 -22.54 16.57
N THR A 650 15.93 -22.78 17.58
CA THR A 650 16.05 -23.98 18.42
C THR A 650 15.75 -25.24 17.63
N GLU A 651 14.74 -25.22 16.76
CA GLU A 651 14.45 -26.37 15.90
C GLU A 651 15.50 -26.56 14.81
N PHE A 652 16.21 -25.51 14.39
CA PHE A 652 17.37 -25.66 13.50
C PHE A 652 18.47 -26.48 14.18
N PHE A 653 18.75 -26.19 15.46
CA PHE A 653 19.69 -26.96 16.27
C PHE A 653 19.25 -28.43 16.41
N THR A 654 17.99 -28.66 16.83
CA THR A 654 17.43 -30.01 16.94
C THR A 654 17.50 -30.76 15.61
N THR A 655 17.15 -30.11 14.50
CA THR A 655 17.17 -30.76 13.17
C THR A 655 18.58 -31.15 12.76
N ASN A 656 19.60 -30.33 13.04
CA ASN A 656 20.99 -30.71 12.78
C ASN A 656 21.45 -31.88 13.65
N ASP A 657 20.86 -32.07 14.82
CA ASP A 657 21.19 -33.19 15.70
C ASP A 657 20.46 -34.49 15.34
N VAL A 658 19.24 -34.44 14.82
CA VAL A 658 18.43 -35.66 14.57
C VAL A 658 18.33 -36.05 13.10
N ASP A 659 18.33 -35.10 12.16
CA ASP A 659 18.09 -35.36 10.75
C ASP A 659 19.42 -35.67 10.03
N SER A 660 19.54 -36.88 9.50
CA SER A 660 20.76 -37.36 8.83
C SER A 660 21.12 -36.55 7.58
N GLU A 661 20.12 -36.01 6.88
CA GLU A 661 20.34 -35.17 5.71
C GLU A 661 20.84 -33.77 6.11
N ALA A 662 20.30 -33.17 7.18
CA ALA A 662 20.77 -31.90 7.72
C ALA A 662 22.25 -31.99 8.11
N LYS A 663 22.64 -33.08 8.79
CA LYS A 663 24.05 -33.40 9.10
C LYS A 663 24.89 -33.50 7.84
N ARG A 664 24.40 -34.19 6.81
CA ARG A 664 25.11 -34.36 5.54
C ARG A 664 25.29 -33.04 4.78
N LEU A 665 24.27 -32.17 4.79
CA LEU A 665 24.29 -30.88 4.09
C LEU A 665 25.17 -29.85 4.80
N ASN A 666 25.39 -30.00 6.11
CA ASN A 666 26.29 -29.18 6.93
C ASN A 666 26.09 -27.66 6.70
N LEU A 667 24.87 -27.17 6.91
CA LEU A 667 24.43 -25.84 6.47
C LEU A 667 24.67 -24.75 7.52
N LEU A 668 24.90 -23.53 7.06
CA LEU A 668 24.73 -22.33 7.89
C LEU A 668 23.24 -22.05 8.14
N TYR A 669 22.93 -21.34 9.22
CA TYR A 669 21.53 -21.04 9.57
C TYR A 669 20.78 -20.28 8.46
N LYS A 670 21.45 -19.34 7.76
CA LYS A 670 20.87 -18.61 6.61
C LYS A 670 20.60 -19.51 5.39
N GLN A 671 21.38 -20.57 5.21
CA GLN A 671 21.27 -21.49 4.07
C GLN A 671 20.18 -22.54 4.31
N PHE A 672 19.81 -22.77 5.58
CA PHE A 672 18.85 -23.80 5.96
C PHE A 672 17.51 -23.69 5.21
N LEU A 673 17.03 -22.46 5.01
CA LEU A 673 15.79 -22.17 4.27
C LEU A 673 15.82 -22.57 2.79
N MET A 674 17.00 -22.76 2.21
CA MET A 674 17.15 -23.26 0.83
C MET A 674 16.73 -24.73 0.73
N TYR A 675 16.81 -25.49 1.82
CA TYR A 675 16.59 -26.93 1.87
C TYR A 675 15.41 -27.34 2.77
N TYR A 676 15.02 -26.49 3.72
CA TYR A 676 13.93 -26.75 4.66
C TYR A 676 12.86 -25.65 4.62
N VAL A 677 11.64 -26.00 5.01
CA VAL A 677 10.46 -25.13 5.14
C VAL A 677 10.00 -25.18 6.59
N TRP A 678 9.81 -24.01 7.19
CA TRP A 678 9.26 -23.89 8.53
C TRP A 678 7.74 -24.07 8.47
N ASP A 679 7.23 -25.07 9.20
CA ASP A 679 5.81 -25.19 9.45
C ASP A 679 5.46 -24.44 10.73
N SER A 680 4.74 -23.33 10.61
CA SER A 680 4.38 -22.49 11.76
C SER A 680 3.27 -23.09 12.64
N GLN A 681 2.52 -24.08 12.15
CA GLN A 681 1.42 -24.70 12.90
C GLN A 681 1.96 -25.73 13.90
N ILE A 682 2.80 -26.64 13.42
CA ILE A 682 3.44 -27.66 14.26
C ILE A 682 4.82 -27.22 14.79
N ARG A 683 5.34 -26.08 14.31
CA ARG A 683 6.61 -25.46 14.71
C ARG A 683 7.81 -26.40 14.54
N THR A 684 7.95 -26.95 13.33
CA THR A 684 9.05 -27.83 12.95
C THR A 684 9.58 -27.51 11.55
N TRP A 685 10.78 -28.01 11.25
CA TRP A 685 11.37 -27.94 9.92
C TRP A 685 11.02 -29.18 9.10
N THR A 686 10.61 -28.98 7.85
CA THR A 686 10.35 -30.07 6.90
C THR A 686 11.15 -29.87 5.62
N ARG A 687 11.54 -30.96 4.94
CA ARG A 687 12.32 -30.84 3.69
C ARG A 687 11.55 -30.10 2.60
N ARG A 688 12.23 -29.13 1.99
CA ARG A 688 11.71 -28.34 0.88
C ARG A 688 11.60 -29.20 -0.36
N LYS A 689 10.38 -29.30 -0.89
CA LYS A 689 10.10 -30.04 -2.13
C LYS A 689 10.20 -29.19 -3.39
N LYS A 690 9.89 -27.88 -3.30
CA LYS A 690 9.84 -26.96 -4.44
C LYS A 690 10.25 -25.52 -4.06
N GLY A 691 10.68 -24.77 -5.07
CA GLY A 691 11.06 -23.36 -4.97
C GLY A 691 12.45 -23.15 -4.37
N LYS A 692 13.03 -21.97 -4.60
CA LYS A 692 14.27 -21.52 -3.94
C LYS A 692 13.93 -20.33 -3.05
N VAL A 693 14.43 -20.37 -1.82
CA VAL A 693 14.25 -19.29 -0.83
C VAL A 693 15.60 -18.96 -0.22
N ILE A 694 15.88 -17.68 -0.04
CA ILE A 694 17.09 -17.20 0.61
C ILE A 694 16.75 -16.81 2.05
N GLY A 695 17.52 -17.31 3.02
CA GLY A 695 17.41 -16.91 4.40
C GLY A 695 18.21 -15.64 4.69
N ARG A 696 17.65 -14.74 5.48
CA ARG A 696 18.34 -13.55 6.00
C ARG A 696 18.19 -13.47 7.51
N LEU A 697 19.29 -13.41 8.26
CA LEU A 697 19.19 -13.17 9.71
C LEU A 697 18.66 -11.76 9.97
N CYS A 698 17.87 -11.61 11.05
CA CYS A 698 17.45 -10.28 11.50
C CYS A 698 18.67 -9.37 11.73
N THR A 699 18.49 -8.06 11.51
CA THR A 699 19.54 -7.08 11.84
C THR A 699 19.69 -7.03 13.34
N VAL A 700 20.94 -7.14 13.82
CA VAL A 700 21.33 -6.99 15.22
C VAL A 700 22.45 -5.96 15.24
N ASN A 701 22.30 -4.91 16.05
CA ASN A 701 23.28 -3.84 16.20
C ASN A 701 24.43 -4.29 17.11
N PRO A 702 25.70 -3.93 16.84
CA PRO A 702 26.82 -4.18 17.78
C PRO A 702 26.54 -3.79 19.23
N VAL A 703 25.75 -2.73 19.47
CA VAL A 703 25.34 -2.29 20.81
C VAL A 703 24.46 -3.33 21.55
N GLU A 704 23.86 -4.29 20.83
CA GLU A 704 23.10 -5.40 21.43
C GLU A 704 24.00 -6.50 22.03
N GLY A 705 25.34 -6.34 22.02
CA GLY A 705 26.29 -7.18 22.76
C GLY A 705 26.28 -8.65 22.34
N GLU A 706 26.08 -9.57 23.29
CA GLU A 706 26.09 -11.03 23.08
C GLU A 706 25.20 -11.51 21.93
N ARG A 707 24.05 -10.86 21.72
CA ARG A 707 23.14 -11.18 20.60
C ARG A 707 23.78 -10.89 19.24
N TYR A 708 24.64 -9.86 19.15
CA TYR A 708 25.38 -9.53 17.94
C TYR A 708 26.45 -10.59 17.65
N TYR A 709 27.19 -11.01 18.66
CA TYR A 709 28.19 -12.07 18.53
C TYR A 709 27.55 -13.43 18.20
N LEU A 710 26.40 -13.75 18.79
CA LEU A 710 25.61 -14.91 18.40
C LEU A 710 25.21 -14.85 16.92
N ARG A 711 24.78 -13.68 16.42
CA ARG A 711 24.48 -13.50 15.00
C ARG A 711 25.73 -13.71 14.13
N LEU A 712 26.91 -13.26 14.57
CA LEU A 712 28.16 -13.52 13.86
C LEU A 712 28.47 -15.02 13.80
N LEU A 713 28.36 -15.73 14.92
CA LEU A 713 28.57 -17.18 14.97
C LEU A 713 27.58 -17.93 14.07
N LEU A 714 26.29 -17.62 14.11
CA LEU A 714 25.27 -18.25 13.25
C LEU A 714 25.47 -17.98 11.74
N ASN A 715 26.26 -16.98 11.38
CA ASN A 715 26.63 -16.71 9.98
C ASN A 715 27.88 -17.47 9.52
N ASN A 716 28.67 -18.03 10.44
CA ASN A 716 30.00 -18.59 10.13
C ASN A 716 30.18 -20.04 10.63
N VAL A 717 29.41 -20.49 11.61
CA VAL A 717 29.47 -21.85 12.15
C VAL A 717 28.43 -22.73 11.47
N HIS A 718 28.89 -23.85 10.92
CA HIS A 718 28.06 -24.81 10.20
C HIS A 718 27.41 -25.82 11.14
N ALA A 719 26.15 -26.16 10.84
CA ALA A 719 25.32 -27.16 11.51
C ALA A 719 25.45 -27.23 13.05
N PRO A 720 25.35 -26.10 13.78
CA PRO A 720 25.34 -26.14 15.23
C PRO A 720 24.15 -26.94 15.76
N THR A 721 24.37 -27.71 16.82
CA THR A 721 23.36 -28.57 17.47
C THR A 721 22.81 -28.00 18.77
N SER A 722 23.40 -26.91 19.29
CA SER A 722 22.91 -26.19 20.47
C SER A 722 23.55 -24.80 20.58
N TYR A 723 23.11 -24.01 21.56
CA TYR A 723 23.83 -22.78 21.93
C TYR A 723 25.22 -23.09 22.49
N ASP A 724 25.35 -24.16 23.28
CA ASP A 724 26.64 -24.56 23.87
C ASP A 724 27.64 -24.99 22.80
N PHE A 725 27.17 -25.63 21.74
CA PHE A 725 28.01 -25.96 20.58
C PHE A 725 28.65 -24.70 19.96
N LEU A 726 27.93 -23.58 19.94
CA LEU A 726 28.46 -22.32 19.42
C LEU A 726 29.53 -21.71 20.33
N LEU A 727 29.50 -22.02 21.63
CA LEU A 727 30.49 -21.60 22.62
C LEU A 727 31.72 -22.50 22.65
N LEU A 728 31.61 -23.73 22.15
CA LEU A 728 32.73 -24.66 22.04
C LEU A 728 33.63 -24.29 20.85
N VAL A 729 34.90 -23.98 21.11
CA VAL A 729 35.91 -23.67 20.08
C VAL A 729 37.16 -24.49 20.38
N ASP A 730 37.56 -25.38 19.46
CA ASP A 730 38.76 -26.23 19.59
C ASP A 730 38.87 -26.98 20.93
N GLY A 731 37.73 -27.42 21.48
CA GLY A 731 37.65 -28.13 22.76
C GLY A 731 37.56 -27.24 24.00
N VAL A 732 37.65 -25.91 23.84
CA VAL A 732 37.49 -24.92 24.90
C VAL A 732 36.05 -24.43 24.97
N GLN A 733 35.41 -24.58 26.12
CA GLN A 733 34.09 -24.02 26.38
C GLN A 733 34.21 -22.53 26.73
N CYS A 734 33.75 -21.66 25.85
CA CYS A 734 33.73 -20.22 26.11
C CYS A 734 32.56 -19.84 27.03
N GLU A 735 32.76 -18.84 27.88
CA GLU A 735 31.69 -18.28 28.72
C GLU A 735 30.74 -17.35 27.93
N THR A 736 31.24 -16.73 26.85
CA THR A 736 30.49 -15.75 26.06
C THR A 736 30.62 -16.02 24.55
N PHE A 737 29.60 -15.61 23.79
CA PHE A 737 29.63 -15.66 22.34
C PHE A 737 30.65 -14.69 21.76
N GLN A 738 30.95 -13.59 22.46
CA GLN A 738 32.06 -12.70 22.10
C GLN A 738 33.39 -13.45 22.08
N MET A 739 33.70 -14.18 23.16
CA MET A 739 34.95 -14.94 23.27
C MET A 739 35.00 -16.06 22.22
N ALA A 740 33.90 -16.77 22.00
CA ALA A 740 33.81 -17.79 20.96
C ALA A 740 34.01 -17.21 19.54
N ALA A 741 33.44 -16.03 19.26
CA ALA A 741 33.64 -15.33 17.99
C ALA A 741 35.09 -14.87 17.82
N TYR A 742 35.71 -14.40 18.89
CA TYR A 742 37.11 -14.00 18.92
C TYR A 742 38.06 -15.19 18.66
N LEU A 743 37.91 -16.30 19.39
CA LEU A 743 38.74 -17.50 19.20
C LEU A 743 38.59 -18.10 17.80
N ARG A 744 37.42 -17.92 17.16
CA ARG A 744 37.17 -18.30 15.76
C ARG A 744 37.70 -17.29 14.73
N GLY A 745 38.39 -16.23 15.16
CA GLY A 745 38.96 -15.19 14.28
C GLY A 745 37.92 -14.30 13.59
N LEU A 746 36.70 -14.22 14.13
CA LEU A 746 35.62 -13.40 13.55
C LEU A 746 35.64 -11.94 14.03
N LEU A 747 36.47 -11.63 15.03
CA LEU A 747 36.69 -10.30 15.58
C LEU A 747 38.20 -10.02 15.57
N GLN A 748 38.60 -8.82 15.14
CA GLN A 748 39.97 -8.31 15.32
C GLN A 748 40.03 -7.47 16.59
N GLN A 749 41.16 -7.52 17.30
CA GLN A 749 41.40 -6.69 18.48
C GLN A 749 41.80 -5.28 18.01
N ASP A 750 41.30 -4.22 18.66
CA ASP A 750 41.80 -2.86 18.43
C ASP A 750 43.31 -2.73 18.74
N GLY A 751 43.86 -3.67 19.53
CA GLY A 751 45.28 -3.75 19.87
C GLY A 751 46.22 -4.10 18.71
N ASP A 752 45.71 -4.48 17.52
CA ASP A 752 46.56 -4.59 16.33
C ASP A 752 46.99 -3.19 15.84
N ILE A 753 46.17 -2.15 16.06
CA ILE A 753 46.57 -0.76 15.76
C ILE A 753 47.65 -0.31 16.75
N ASP A 754 47.49 -0.63 18.03
CA ASP A 754 48.49 -0.30 19.07
C ASP A 754 49.81 -1.06 18.84
N LYS A 755 49.77 -2.34 18.46
CA LYS A 755 50.97 -3.10 18.08
C LYS A 755 51.62 -2.60 16.80
N THR A 756 50.83 -2.18 15.80
CA THR A 756 51.37 -1.57 14.57
C THR A 756 51.97 -0.18 14.85
N MET A 757 51.40 0.56 15.80
CA MET A 757 51.93 1.85 16.27
C MET A 757 53.18 1.67 17.15
N GLU A 758 53.25 0.62 17.97
CA GLU A 758 54.45 0.24 18.73
C GLU A 758 55.58 -0.24 17.80
N GLU A 759 55.29 -1.06 16.78
CA GLU A 759 56.26 -1.45 15.74
C GLU A 759 56.76 -0.25 14.92
N ALA A 760 55.92 0.75 14.69
CA ALA A 760 56.31 2.00 14.02
C ALA A 760 57.04 3.01 14.95
N SER A 761 57.13 2.70 16.24
CA SER A 761 57.82 3.53 17.25
C SER A 761 59.24 3.07 17.58
N VAL A 762 59.74 2.06 16.88
CA VAL A 762 61.14 1.56 16.95
C VAL A 762 61.98 2.10 15.81
#